data_AF-A0A4V6M1L1-F1
#
_entry.id   AF-A0A4V6M1L1-F1
#
_cell.length_a   1.000
_cell.length_b   1.000
_cell.length_c   1.000
_cell.angle_alpha   90.00
_cell.angle_beta   90.00
_cell.angle_gamma   90.00
#
_symmetry.space_group_name_H-M   'P 1'
#
loop_
_entity.id
_entity.type
_entity.pdbx_description
1 polymer ?
#
loop_
_entity_poly.entity_id
_entity_poly.type
_entity_poly.pdbx_seq_one_letter_code
_entity_poly.pdbx_strand_id
1 'polypeptide(L)'
;MLTPPACTPSKRGLTIPDGWCAGSGPLLLVEGPSDVLALAAAGLAAVGRPSNTGGVAHLAELLAAWPRDRDVLVVGENDRRDDQWPGRDGAHRTAAALQSHLGRVVTVAMPPGDAKDVRAWLTGRAAGGADWASLGRELLAHLIGSAAPVKGARRPEIVVTTEEHAVNDAAVAALPGAEGVYTRGGLLVHVLELEAPAAVSPGVRQPAGATVVRELSPPLLREQFTRVADWVRVVETKEGTETVPTHPTGWCVQAVHARGCWPGVRPLEAVVTHPVLLPDGSLLAVNRYYRPTGVLVRLPRGLTLSVPDAPTRADAAAAVELLFDAVCDFPFERPEHRAAWLAGLLSPLAWFAFDGPAPFFLIDGYVRGVGKGLLADAIALPVLGRRFSAMTYTPDRDELRKRITSVAAEGERMVLLDNLAGAIGNDQLDAALTADRWKDRLLGGNRVFDGPLNVVWYGTGNNCELRADTSRRTCHVRMESTDERPEERGGFRYPKLREHLKRHRNALLSAALTVLRAWVAAGRPRHGLPPWGSYESWSEVVREAVAFAGQPDPGLTRVALQTSADRNALAMGALLRGLTRLDPDRRGQTVSDIVELAKSNPDVRSAVEDLAGRLDTRALRYSLRSFVRRNFEGMFLDVAATTGQGVRWAVFPMSEFRRAGTSPPSPPSSHRPDGDGGDGGDGPARGPHPDGLFDASTGGLPD
;
A
#
# COMPACT_ATOMS: atom_id res chain seq x y z
N MET A 1 -27.25 -33.61 -10.73
CA MET A 1 -28.08 -32.87 -11.70
C MET A 1 -28.68 -31.68 -10.95
N LEU A 2 -28.32 -30.46 -11.33
CA LEU A 2 -29.00 -29.26 -10.82
C LEU A 2 -30.31 -29.09 -11.58
N THR A 3 -31.39 -28.74 -10.89
CA THR A 3 -32.66 -28.36 -11.52
C THR A 3 -32.39 -27.13 -12.40
N PRO A 4 -32.76 -27.12 -13.69
CA PRO A 4 -32.56 -25.94 -14.53
C PRO A 4 -33.34 -24.76 -13.95
N PRO A 5 -32.78 -23.53 -13.93
CA PRO A 5 -33.48 -22.37 -13.43
C PRO A 5 -34.74 -22.11 -14.26
N ALA A 6 -35.82 -21.72 -13.60
CA ALA A 6 -37.04 -21.36 -14.30
C ALA A 6 -36.82 -20.07 -15.11
N CYS A 7 -37.15 -20.14 -16.40
CA CYS A 7 -37.17 -18.99 -17.30
C CYS A 7 -38.63 -18.64 -17.60
N THR A 8 -39.11 -17.52 -17.07
CA THR A 8 -40.46 -17.05 -17.36
C THR A 8 -40.46 -16.24 -18.67
N PRO A 9 -41.16 -16.66 -19.74
CA PRO A 9 -41.21 -15.87 -20.97
C PRO A 9 -41.96 -14.56 -20.74
N SER A 10 -41.24 -13.43 -20.77
CA SER A 10 -41.85 -12.12 -20.62
C SER A 10 -42.71 -11.77 -21.85
N LYS A 11 -43.88 -11.16 -21.64
CA LYS A 11 -44.85 -10.81 -22.70
C LYS A 11 -44.35 -9.77 -23.72
N ARG A 12 -43.07 -9.36 -23.67
CA ARG A 12 -42.43 -8.33 -24.51
C ARG A 12 -41.16 -8.82 -25.23
N GLY A 13 -40.87 -10.13 -25.21
CA GLY A 13 -39.81 -10.76 -26.02
C GLY A 13 -38.39 -10.77 -25.42
N LEU A 14 -38.21 -10.35 -24.17
CA LEU A 14 -36.95 -10.58 -23.44
C LEU A 14 -37.00 -11.93 -22.73
N THR A 15 -35.87 -12.65 -22.71
CA THR A 15 -35.68 -13.83 -21.87
C THR A 15 -35.04 -13.42 -20.56
N ILE A 16 -35.75 -13.57 -19.45
CA ILE A 16 -35.31 -13.14 -18.12
C ILE A 16 -35.36 -14.37 -17.21
N PRO A 17 -34.21 -14.89 -16.73
CA PRO A 17 -34.18 -16.02 -15.81
C PRO A 17 -34.53 -15.54 -14.39
N ASP A 18 -35.11 -16.42 -13.58
CA ASP A 18 -35.36 -16.12 -12.19
C ASP A 18 -34.03 -15.84 -11.46
N GLY A 19 -33.98 -14.75 -10.68
CA GLY A 19 -32.75 -14.31 -10.03
C GLY A 19 -31.70 -13.65 -10.95
N TRP A 20 -32.02 -13.25 -12.18
CA TRP A 20 -31.08 -12.57 -13.11
C TRP A 20 -30.34 -11.36 -12.51
N CYS A 21 -30.94 -10.67 -11.54
CA CYS A 21 -30.36 -9.54 -10.83
C CYS A 21 -29.46 -9.96 -9.65
N ALA A 22 -29.55 -11.20 -9.16
CA ALA A 22 -28.76 -11.72 -8.05
C ALA A 22 -27.33 -12.08 -8.50
N GLY A 23 -26.38 -11.21 -8.16
CA GLY A 23 -24.95 -11.41 -8.44
C GLY A 23 -24.18 -10.10 -8.34
N SER A 24 -22.86 -10.17 -8.16
CA SER A 24 -21.97 -8.99 -8.06
C SER A 24 -21.28 -8.61 -9.37
N GLY A 25 -21.38 -9.46 -10.40
CA GLY A 25 -20.78 -9.24 -11.72
C GLY A 25 -21.57 -8.29 -12.64
N PRO A 26 -21.04 -8.01 -13.85
CA PRO A 26 -21.78 -7.30 -14.90
C PRO A 26 -23.04 -8.07 -15.30
N LEU A 27 -24.01 -7.36 -15.88
CA LEU A 27 -25.11 -7.99 -16.60
C LEU A 27 -24.67 -8.34 -18.02
N LEU A 28 -24.79 -9.62 -18.38
CA LEU A 28 -24.53 -10.12 -19.72
C LEU A 28 -25.81 -10.07 -20.57
N LEU A 29 -25.79 -9.33 -21.67
CA LEU A 29 -26.89 -9.22 -22.62
C LEU A 29 -26.59 -10.06 -23.87
N VAL A 30 -27.26 -11.21 -23.98
CA VAL A 30 -27.00 -12.21 -25.04
C VAL A 30 -28.16 -12.31 -26.02
N GLU A 31 -27.93 -12.94 -27.16
CA GLU A 31 -28.98 -13.25 -28.13
C GLU A 31 -29.60 -14.61 -27.83
N GLY A 32 -30.93 -14.68 -27.84
CA GLY A 32 -31.68 -15.92 -27.65
C GLY A 32 -31.76 -16.45 -26.20
N PRO A 33 -32.70 -17.37 -25.94
CA PRO A 33 -32.94 -17.92 -24.59
C PRO A 33 -31.95 -19.01 -24.19
N SER A 34 -31.33 -19.69 -25.15
CA SER A 34 -30.41 -20.81 -24.93
C SER A 34 -29.13 -20.38 -24.22
N ASP A 35 -28.66 -19.18 -24.54
CA ASP A 35 -27.41 -18.62 -24.05
C ASP A 35 -27.61 -17.98 -22.67
N VAL A 36 -28.79 -17.40 -22.42
CA VAL A 36 -29.23 -17.02 -21.07
C VAL A 36 -29.23 -18.21 -20.14
N LEU A 37 -29.82 -19.33 -20.55
CA LEU A 37 -29.91 -20.53 -19.71
C LEU A 37 -28.52 -21.12 -19.41
N ALA A 38 -27.61 -21.12 -20.39
CA ALA A 38 -26.24 -21.58 -20.20
C ALA A 38 -25.45 -20.66 -19.24
N LEU A 39 -25.57 -19.35 -19.38
CA LEU A 39 -24.95 -18.37 -18.48
C LEU A 39 -25.51 -18.47 -17.05
N ALA A 40 -26.84 -18.58 -16.90
CA ALA A 40 -27.48 -18.74 -15.60
C ALA A 40 -27.05 -20.05 -14.91
N ALA A 41 -26.96 -21.16 -15.65
CA ALA A 41 -26.44 -22.43 -15.14
C ALA A 41 -24.95 -22.35 -14.73
N ALA A 42 -24.17 -21.47 -15.37
CA ALA A 42 -22.79 -21.16 -14.99
C ALA A 42 -22.67 -20.14 -13.83
N GLY A 43 -23.79 -19.71 -13.23
CA GLY A 43 -23.81 -18.76 -12.12
C GLY A 43 -23.64 -17.28 -12.53
N LEU A 44 -23.94 -16.94 -13.78
CA LEU A 44 -23.74 -15.60 -14.35
C LEU A 44 -25.07 -14.86 -14.53
N ALA A 45 -25.08 -13.57 -14.18
CA ALA A 45 -26.22 -12.67 -14.38
C ALA A 45 -26.41 -12.37 -15.89
N ALA A 46 -27.51 -12.85 -16.48
CA ALA A 46 -27.77 -12.72 -17.90
C ALA A 46 -29.24 -12.39 -18.23
N VAL A 47 -29.45 -11.61 -19.30
CA VAL A 47 -30.77 -11.35 -19.91
C VAL A 47 -30.66 -11.48 -21.43
N GLY A 48 -31.65 -12.14 -22.03
CA GLY A 48 -31.67 -12.49 -23.44
C GLY A 48 -32.53 -11.56 -24.29
N ARG A 49 -32.04 -11.28 -25.48
CA ARG A 49 -32.66 -10.43 -26.50
C ARG A 49 -33.38 -11.31 -27.54
N PRO A 50 -34.48 -10.84 -28.17
CA PRO A 50 -35.20 -11.62 -29.17
C PRO A 50 -34.42 -11.79 -30.49
N SER A 51 -33.50 -10.85 -30.80
CA SER A 51 -32.59 -10.93 -31.95
C SER A 51 -31.46 -9.90 -31.84
N ASN A 52 -30.51 -9.96 -32.78
CA ASN A 52 -29.42 -9.01 -32.98
C ASN A 52 -29.88 -7.55 -33.23
N THR A 53 -31.14 -7.34 -33.58
CA THR A 53 -31.74 -6.02 -33.90
C THR A 53 -32.93 -5.64 -33.00
N GLY A 54 -33.48 -6.59 -32.23
CA GLY A 54 -34.70 -6.41 -31.44
C GLY A 54 -34.47 -6.22 -29.94
N GLY A 55 -35.45 -5.61 -29.27
CA GLY A 55 -35.55 -5.57 -27.79
C GLY A 55 -34.85 -4.42 -27.08
N VAL A 56 -34.12 -3.54 -27.77
CA VAL A 56 -33.38 -2.41 -27.16
C VAL A 56 -34.25 -1.53 -26.26
N ALA A 57 -35.46 -1.18 -26.69
CA ALA A 57 -36.36 -0.34 -25.88
C ALA A 57 -36.77 -1.02 -24.56
N HIS A 58 -37.09 -2.31 -24.60
CA HIS A 58 -37.44 -3.09 -23.40
C HIS A 58 -36.22 -3.31 -22.49
N LEU A 59 -35.02 -3.46 -23.05
CA LEU A 59 -33.78 -3.47 -22.28
C LEU A 59 -33.52 -2.11 -21.62
N ALA A 60 -33.74 -1.00 -22.32
CA ALA A 60 -33.60 0.33 -21.73
C ALA A 60 -34.60 0.56 -20.58
N GLU A 61 -35.86 0.14 -20.74
CA GLU A 61 -36.90 0.16 -19.70
C GLU A 61 -36.50 -0.72 -18.49
N LEU A 62 -36.08 -1.97 -18.73
CA LEU A 62 -35.62 -2.90 -17.68
C LEU A 62 -34.37 -2.39 -16.95
N LEU A 63 -33.48 -1.70 -17.65
CA LEU A 63 -32.19 -1.24 -17.12
C LEU A 63 -32.22 0.21 -16.62
N ALA A 64 -33.35 0.92 -16.71
CA ALA A 64 -33.51 2.26 -16.15
C ALA A 64 -33.31 2.27 -14.62
N ALA A 65 -33.76 1.21 -13.94
CA ALA A 65 -33.54 0.96 -12.51
C ALA A 65 -32.31 0.07 -12.22
N TRP A 66 -31.56 -0.36 -13.24
CA TRP A 66 -30.36 -1.17 -13.02
C TRP A 66 -29.29 -0.31 -12.35
N PRO A 67 -28.64 -0.80 -11.27
CA PRO A 67 -27.65 -0.02 -10.55
C PRO A 67 -26.61 0.59 -11.50
N ARG A 68 -26.43 1.91 -11.44
CA ARG A 68 -25.45 2.68 -12.27
C ARG A 68 -24.00 2.20 -12.10
N ASP A 69 -23.81 1.35 -11.11
CA ASP A 69 -22.54 0.97 -10.55
C ASP A 69 -22.13 -0.47 -10.96
N ARG A 70 -23.09 -1.31 -11.40
CA ARG A 70 -22.90 -2.62 -12.03
C ARG A 70 -22.88 -2.52 -13.55
N ASP A 71 -21.79 -2.93 -14.18
CA ASP A 71 -21.59 -2.80 -15.63
C ASP A 71 -22.62 -3.59 -16.47
N VAL A 72 -22.82 -3.15 -17.71
CA VAL A 72 -23.69 -3.80 -18.71
C VAL A 72 -22.84 -4.14 -19.92
N LEU A 73 -22.83 -5.41 -20.30
CA LEU A 73 -21.98 -5.97 -21.35
C LEU A 73 -22.86 -6.72 -22.35
N VAL A 74 -22.83 -6.34 -23.62
CA VAL A 74 -23.50 -7.06 -24.70
C VAL A 74 -22.54 -8.09 -25.29
N VAL A 75 -22.92 -9.36 -25.29
CA VAL A 75 -22.13 -10.42 -25.92
C VAL A 75 -22.63 -10.62 -27.35
N GLY A 76 -21.72 -10.62 -28.32
CA GLY A 76 -22.01 -11.00 -29.70
C GLY A 76 -21.87 -12.50 -29.96
N GLU A 77 -22.08 -12.92 -31.20
CA GLU A 77 -21.77 -14.27 -31.68
C GLU A 77 -20.58 -14.26 -32.65
N ASN A 78 -19.79 -15.32 -32.66
CA ASN A 78 -18.75 -15.60 -33.65
C ASN A 78 -19.39 -16.26 -34.89
N ASP A 79 -20.32 -15.54 -35.52
CA ASP A 79 -21.17 -16.02 -36.64
C ASP A 79 -20.70 -15.49 -38.02
N ARG A 80 -19.43 -15.09 -38.14
CA ARG A 80 -18.87 -14.47 -39.35
C ARG A 80 -19.13 -15.33 -40.59
N ARG A 81 -19.69 -14.71 -41.63
CA ARG A 81 -19.88 -15.28 -42.97
C ARG A 81 -19.34 -14.28 -43.99
N ASP A 82 -18.36 -14.73 -44.77
CA ASP A 82 -17.64 -13.90 -45.73
C ASP A 82 -17.07 -12.62 -45.08
N ASP A 83 -17.40 -11.45 -45.64
CA ASP A 83 -17.03 -10.13 -45.12
C ASP A 83 -18.00 -9.57 -44.06
N GLN A 84 -19.08 -10.30 -43.72
CA GLN A 84 -20.09 -9.85 -42.75
C GLN A 84 -19.94 -10.56 -41.40
N TRP A 85 -20.20 -9.83 -40.31
CA TRP A 85 -20.18 -10.39 -38.96
C TRP A 85 -21.44 -9.98 -38.16
N PRO A 86 -22.62 -10.55 -38.48
CA PRO A 86 -23.91 -10.04 -38.03
C PRO A 86 -24.08 -10.03 -36.49
N GLY A 87 -23.58 -11.04 -35.78
CA GLY A 87 -23.63 -11.14 -34.32
C GLY A 87 -22.78 -10.07 -33.64
N ARG A 88 -21.58 -9.77 -34.18
CA ARG A 88 -20.75 -8.66 -33.70
C ARG A 88 -21.39 -7.30 -34.01
N ASP A 89 -21.84 -7.09 -35.23
CA ASP A 89 -22.42 -5.80 -35.66
C ASP A 89 -23.77 -5.53 -34.98
N GLY A 90 -24.53 -6.58 -34.67
CA GLY A 90 -25.73 -6.53 -33.82
C GLY A 90 -25.41 -6.16 -32.38
N ALA A 91 -24.36 -6.76 -31.79
CA ALA A 91 -23.90 -6.42 -30.44
C ALA A 91 -23.45 -4.96 -30.33
N HIS A 92 -22.63 -4.47 -31.28
CA HIS A 92 -22.22 -3.06 -31.34
C HIS A 92 -23.41 -2.11 -31.48
N ARG A 93 -24.36 -2.37 -32.40
CA ARG A 93 -25.58 -1.54 -32.54
C ARG A 93 -26.43 -1.54 -31.28
N THR A 94 -26.62 -2.69 -30.65
CA THR A 94 -27.38 -2.84 -29.39
C THR A 94 -26.74 -2.04 -28.26
N ALA A 95 -25.42 -2.19 -28.05
CA ALA A 95 -24.70 -1.49 -27.00
C ALA A 95 -24.63 0.02 -27.25
N ALA A 96 -24.42 0.49 -28.49
CA ALA A 96 -24.48 1.92 -28.82
C ALA A 96 -25.87 2.52 -28.53
N ALA A 97 -26.94 1.82 -28.90
CA ALA A 97 -28.30 2.29 -28.65
C ALA A 97 -28.65 2.30 -27.16
N LEU A 98 -28.26 1.28 -26.39
CA LEU A 98 -28.43 1.23 -24.93
C LEU A 98 -27.60 2.30 -24.22
N GLN A 99 -26.36 2.53 -24.64
CA GLN A 99 -25.48 3.56 -24.10
C GLN A 99 -26.10 4.96 -24.22
N SER A 100 -26.72 5.25 -25.38
CA SER A 100 -27.47 6.50 -25.61
C SER A 100 -28.75 6.62 -24.76
N HIS A 101 -29.51 5.54 -24.58
CA HIS A 101 -30.75 5.57 -23.78
C HIS A 101 -30.49 5.63 -22.27
N LEU A 102 -29.45 4.95 -21.78
CA LEU A 102 -29.17 4.81 -20.35
C LEU A 102 -28.19 5.87 -19.82
N GLY A 103 -27.55 6.66 -20.69
CA GLY A 103 -26.58 7.69 -20.30
C GLY A 103 -25.36 7.13 -19.54
N ARG A 104 -24.94 5.91 -19.89
CA ARG A 104 -23.85 5.16 -19.24
C ARG A 104 -23.10 4.30 -20.25
N VAL A 105 -21.84 4.00 -19.97
CA VAL A 105 -21.03 3.11 -20.82
C VAL A 105 -21.68 1.71 -20.88
N VAL A 106 -21.79 1.18 -22.11
CA VAL A 106 -22.16 -0.21 -22.38
C VAL A 106 -21.07 -0.82 -23.25
N THR A 107 -20.53 -1.95 -22.82
CA THR A 107 -19.40 -2.61 -23.51
C THR A 107 -19.87 -3.78 -24.36
N VAL A 108 -19.01 -4.20 -25.30
CA VAL A 108 -19.22 -5.36 -26.17
C VAL A 108 -18.04 -6.31 -26.02
N ALA A 109 -18.32 -7.61 -25.90
CA ALA A 109 -17.32 -8.68 -25.94
C ALA A 109 -17.78 -9.81 -26.87
N MET A 110 -16.84 -10.65 -27.29
CA MET A 110 -17.11 -11.84 -28.11
C MET A 110 -16.85 -13.12 -27.29
N PRO A 111 -17.47 -14.26 -27.63
CA PRO A 111 -17.17 -15.54 -27.01
C PRO A 111 -15.69 -15.95 -27.22
N PRO A 112 -15.07 -16.73 -26.30
CA PRO A 112 -13.64 -17.00 -26.38
C PRO A 112 -13.27 -17.98 -27.49
N GLY A 113 -12.19 -17.68 -28.23
CA GLY A 113 -11.69 -18.52 -29.33
C GLY A 113 -12.70 -18.61 -30.48
N ASP A 114 -12.75 -19.77 -31.15
CA ASP A 114 -13.64 -20.02 -32.29
C ASP A 114 -15.05 -20.51 -31.88
N ALA A 115 -15.41 -20.41 -30.60
CA ALA A 115 -16.73 -20.83 -30.14
C ALA A 115 -17.83 -19.91 -30.69
N LYS A 116 -18.82 -20.48 -31.41
CA LYS A 116 -19.91 -19.72 -32.05
C LYS A 116 -20.63 -18.77 -31.09
N ASP A 117 -21.07 -19.29 -29.95
CA ASP A 117 -21.86 -18.60 -28.94
C ASP A 117 -21.39 -19.01 -27.53
N VAL A 118 -21.83 -18.29 -26.49
CA VAL A 118 -21.35 -18.54 -25.11
C VAL A 118 -21.80 -19.90 -24.60
N ARG A 119 -22.99 -20.35 -25.02
CA ARG A 119 -23.49 -21.70 -24.76
C ARG A 119 -22.58 -22.76 -25.38
N ALA A 120 -22.18 -22.62 -26.65
CA ALA A 120 -21.30 -23.57 -27.33
C ALA A 120 -19.95 -23.71 -26.60
N TRP A 121 -19.38 -22.60 -26.14
CA TRP A 121 -18.17 -22.60 -25.31
C TRP A 121 -18.37 -23.36 -24.00
N LEU A 122 -19.43 -23.04 -23.25
CA LEU A 122 -19.74 -23.69 -21.96
C LEU A 122 -20.02 -25.18 -22.13
N THR A 123 -20.89 -25.56 -23.06
CA THR A 123 -21.27 -26.97 -23.26
C THR A 123 -20.12 -27.82 -23.79
N GLY A 124 -19.29 -27.28 -24.70
CA GLY A 124 -18.13 -28.00 -25.23
C GLY A 124 -17.08 -28.27 -24.16
N ARG A 125 -16.85 -27.31 -23.25
CA ARG A 125 -15.96 -27.47 -22.09
C ARG A 125 -16.54 -28.43 -21.04
N ALA A 126 -17.82 -28.30 -20.70
CA ALA A 126 -18.49 -29.13 -19.71
C ALA A 126 -18.57 -30.61 -20.14
N ALA A 127 -18.67 -30.90 -21.44
CA ALA A 127 -18.58 -32.26 -21.98
C ALA A 127 -17.22 -32.93 -21.69
N GLY A 128 -16.16 -32.14 -21.46
CA GLY A 128 -14.86 -32.62 -20.98
C GLY A 128 -14.77 -32.87 -19.47
N GLY A 129 -15.88 -32.79 -18.74
CA GLY A 129 -15.94 -33.04 -17.29
C GLY A 129 -15.66 -31.83 -16.39
N ALA A 130 -15.56 -30.62 -16.95
CA ALA A 130 -15.31 -29.40 -16.20
C ALA A 130 -16.57 -28.87 -15.48
N ASP A 131 -16.39 -28.30 -14.28
CA ASP A 131 -17.46 -27.71 -13.48
C ASP A 131 -18.02 -26.41 -14.10
N TRP A 132 -19.34 -26.28 -14.13
CA TRP A 132 -20.05 -25.15 -14.73
C TRP A 132 -19.78 -23.82 -14.02
N ALA A 133 -19.63 -23.80 -12.69
CA ALA A 133 -19.37 -22.56 -11.95
C ALA A 133 -17.93 -22.07 -12.17
N SER A 134 -16.96 -22.98 -12.27
CA SER A 134 -15.59 -22.67 -12.65
C SER A 134 -15.49 -22.15 -14.09
N LEU A 135 -16.15 -22.82 -15.03
CA LEU A 135 -16.26 -22.35 -16.42
C LEU A 135 -16.95 -20.98 -16.52
N GLY A 136 -17.96 -20.71 -15.70
CA GLY A 136 -18.60 -19.40 -15.59
C GLY A 136 -17.61 -18.31 -15.17
N ARG A 137 -16.77 -18.57 -14.16
CA ARG A 137 -15.70 -17.64 -13.73
C ARG A 137 -14.68 -17.39 -14.84
N GLU A 138 -14.25 -18.43 -15.56
CA GLU A 138 -13.29 -18.31 -16.67
C GLU A 138 -13.89 -17.52 -17.85
N LEU A 139 -15.10 -17.85 -18.28
CA LEU A 139 -15.82 -17.14 -19.35
C LEU A 139 -16.02 -15.66 -18.98
N LEU A 140 -16.46 -15.37 -17.76
CA LEU A 140 -16.67 -14.01 -17.29
C LEU A 140 -15.35 -13.22 -17.25
N ALA A 141 -14.25 -13.84 -16.81
CA ALA A 141 -12.93 -13.21 -16.83
C ALA A 141 -12.48 -12.88 -18.26
N HIS A 142 -12.72 -13.78 -19.22
CA HIS A 142 -12.46 -13.51 -20.65
C HIS A 142 -13.32 -12.36 -21.18
N LEU A 143 -14.65 -12.42 -20.99
CA LEU A 143 -15.59 -11.42 -21.49
C LEU A 143 -15.29 -10.03 -20.92
N ILE A 144 -14.98 -9.92 -19.63
CA ILE A 144 -14.57 -8.64 -19.01
C ILE A 144 -13.20 -8.19 -19.55
N GLY A 145 -12.25 -9.11 -19.73
CA GLY A 145 -10.91 -8.80 -20.23
C GLY A 145 -10.85 -8.41 -21.72
N SER A 146 -11.83 -8.83 -22.52
CA SER A 146 -11.96 -8.49 -23.95
C SER A 146 -13.03 -7.42 -24.23
N ALA A 147 -13.76 -6.96 -23.21
CA ALA A 147 -14.81 -5.96 -23.34
C ALA A 147 -14.28 -4.63 -23.86
N ALA A 148 -14.86 -4.14 -24.97
CA ALA A 148 -14.56 -2.83 -25.54
C ALA A 148 -15.80 -1.91 -25.49
N PRO A 149 -15.66 -0.62 -25.16
CA PRO A 149 -16.75 0.35 -25.28
C PRO A 149 -17.08 0.59 -26.76
N VAL A 150 -18.37 0.81 -27.06
CA VAL A 150 -18.77 1.10 -28.46
C VAL A 150 -18.49 2.55 -28.82
N LYS A 151 -17.83 2.76 -29.97
CA LYS A 151 -17.67 4.08 -30.57
C LYS A 151 -19.03 4.67 -30.91
N GLY A 152 -19.32 5.88 -30.41
CA GLY A 152 -20.54 6.62 -30.78
C GLY A 152 -21.50 6.97 -29.64
N ALA A 153 -21.09 6.90 -28.36
CA ALA A 153 -21.72 7.78 -27.38
C ALA A 153 -21.55 9.23 -27.86
N ARG A 154 -22.67 9.96 -28.03
CA ARG A 154 -22.61 11.42 -28.10
C ARG A 154 -22.11 11.88 -26.73
N ARG A 155 -21.02 12.65 -26.70
CA ARG A 155 -20.56 13.23 -25.42
C ARG A 155 -21.63 14.24 -24.96
N PRO A 156 -21.84 14.44 -23.66
CA PRO A 156 -22.64 15.57 -23.19
C PRO A 156 -22.08 16.87 -23.76
N GLU A 157 -22.97 17.68 -24.33
CA GLU A 157 -22.64 19.04 -24.75
C GLU A 157 -22.68 19.97 -23.53
N ILE A 158 -21.62 20.74 -23.32
CA ILE A 158 -21.52 21.74 -22.25
C ILE A 158 -21.48 23.12 -22.91
N VAL A 159 -22.57 23.86 -22.74
CA VAL A 159 -22.69 25.25 -23.20
C VAL A 159 -22.04 26.18 -22.18
N VAL A 160 -20.99 26.89 -22.58
CA VAL A 160 -20.32 27.90 -21.75
C VAL A 160 -21.18 29.17 -21.73
N THR A 161 -21.70 29.50 -20.55
CA THR A 161 -22.54 30.68 -20.28
C THR A 161 -21.95 31.53 -19.14
N THR A 162 -22.60 32.66 -18.83
CA THR A 162 -22.29 33.49 -17.64
C THR A 162 -22.68 32.82 -16.32
N GLU A 163 -23.56 31.82 -16.35
CA GLU A 163 -23.95 31.04 -15.18
C GLU A 163 -22.86 30.00 -14.85
N GLU A 164 -21.71 30.49 -14.37
CA GLU A 164 -20.51 29.67 -14.15
C GLU A 164 -20.79 28.41 -13.31
N HIS A 165 -21.68 28.52 -12.32
CA HIS A 165 -22.08 27.41 -11.46
C HIS A 165 -22.72 26.25 -12.25
N ALA A 166 -23.59 26.55 -13.22
CA ALA A 166 -24.27 25.55 -14.04
C ALA A 166 -23.30 24.84 -15.01
N VAL A 167 -22.33 25.59 -15.57
CA VAL A 167 -21.25 25.03 -16.38
C VAL A 167 -20.35 24.11 -15.53
N ASN A 168 -20.03 24.53 -14.31
CA ASN A 168 -19.26 23.72 -13.35
C ASN A 168 -20.00 22.43 -12.96
N ASP A 169 -21.33 22.48 -12.80
CA ASP A 169 -22.17 21.32 -12.51
C ASP A 169 -22.23 20.34 -13.69
N ALA A 170 -22.41 20.85 -14.91
CA ALA A 170 -22.37 20.04 -16.12
C ALA A 170 -20.99 19.37 -16.33
N ALA A 171 -19.90 20.10 -16.07
CA ALA A 171 -18.54 19.58 -16.14
C ALA A 171 -18.29 18.47 -15.11
N VAL A 172 -18.77 18.64 -13.87
CA VAL A 172 -18.71 17.59 -12.83
C VAL A 172 -19.56 16.38 -13.21
N ALA A 173 -20.76 16.58 -13.77
CA ALA A 173 -21.64 15.50 -14.21
C ALA A 173 -21.06 14.67 -15.38
N ALA A 174 -20.13 15.23 -16.16
CA ALA A 174 -19.41 14.52 -17.22
C ALA A 174 -18.18 13.72 -16.73
N LEU A 175 -17.55 14.12 -15.61
CA LEU A 175 -16.35 13.45 -15.08
C LEU A 175 -16.49 11.93 -14.78
N PRO A 176 -17.65 11.35 -14.42
CA PRO A 176 -17.80 9.92 -14.28
C PRO A 176 -17.49 9.13 -15.57
N GLY A 177 -17.54 9.77 -16.74
CA GLY A 177 -17.11 9.20 -18.02
C GLY A 177 -15.59 9.17 -18.23
N ALA A 178 -14.79 9.78 -17.33
CA ALA A 178 -13.34 9.82 -17.48
C ALA A 178 -12.69 8.50 -17.03
N GLU A 179 -11.97 7.86 -17.95
CA GLU A 179 -11.13 6.71 -17.62
C GLU A 179 -9.92 7.14 -16.80
N GLY A 180 -9.56 6.35 -15.78
CA GLY A 180 -8.39 6.63 -14.94
C GLY A 180 -8.53 7.76 -13.92
N VAL A 181 -9.67 8.46 -13.88
CA VAL A 181 -9.98 9.50 -12.87
C VAL A 181 -10.78 8.91 -11.71
N TYR A 182 -10.36 9.27 -10.49
CA TYR A 182 -10.95 8.84 -9.23
C TYR A 182 -10.97 9.98 -8.20
N THR A 183 -11.66 9.78 -7.08
CA THR A 183 -11.55 10.63 -5.88
C THR A 183 -10.80 9.92 -4.77
N ARG A 184 -9.83 10.59 -4.13
CA ARG A 184 -9.11 10.08 -2.95
C ARG A 184 -8.71 11.25 -2.07
N GLY A 185 -8.91 11.12 -0.76
CA GLY A 185 -8.35 12.09 0.19
C GLY A 185 -8.99 13.48 0.17
N GLY A 186 -10.16 13.65 -0.48
CA GLY A 186 -10.74 14.98 -0.79
C GLY A 186 -10.23 15.60 -2.11
N LEU A 187 -9.50 14.84 -2.94
CA LEU A 187 -8.88 15.30 -4.18
C LEU A 187 -9.36 14.48 -5.38
N LEU A 188 -9.34 15.07 -6.58
CA LEU A 188 -9.33 14.31 -7.82
C LEU A 188 -7.93 13.71 -8.03
N VAL A 189 -7.87 12.43 -8.37
CA VAL A 189 -6.62 11.70 -8.53
C VAL A 189 -6.62 10.83 -9.79
N HIS A 190 -5.42 10.55 -10.27
CA HIS A 190 -5.15 9.50 -11.26
C HIS A 190 -4.06 8.56 -10.76
N VAL A 191 -3.89 7.42 -11.44
CA VAL A 191 -2.93 6.37 -11.08
C VAL A 191 -1.86 6.28 -12.16
N LEU A 192 -0.60 6.45 -11.75
CA LEU A 192 0.57 6.42 -12.62
C LEU A 192 1.49 5.25 -12.26
N GLU A 193 2.37 4.89 -13.19
CA GLU A 193 3.46 3.94 -12.98
C GLU A 193 4.79 4.66 -13.25
N LEU A 194 5.72 4.60 -12.32
CA LEU A 194 6.97 5.35 -12.39
C LEU A 194 8.00 4.64 -13.28
N GLU A 195 8.40 5.28 -14.38
CA GLU A 195 9.44 4.76 -15.28
C GLU A 195 10.84 4.75 -14.63
N ALA A 196 11.12 5.74 -13.77
CA ALA A 196 12.38 5.91 -13.05
C ALA A 196 12.15 6.05 -11.53
N PRO A 197 13.16 5.76 -10.68
CA PRO A 197 13.04 5.98 -9.24
C PRO A 197 12.80 7.47 -8.93
N ALA A 198 11.85 7.76 -8.05
CA ALA A 198 11.47 9.13 -7.69
C ALA A 198 11.59 9.38 -6.18
N ALA A 199 12.09 10.56 -5.81
CA ALA A 199 11.94 11.09 -4.46
C ALA A 199 10.69 11.96 -4.42
N VAL A 200 9.71 11.55 -3.63
CA VAL A 200 8.37 12.19 -3.56
C VAL A 200 8.35 13.26 -2.48
N SER A 201 9.10 13.01 -1.41
CA SER A 201 9.33 13.93 -0.30
C SER A 201 10.69 13.58 0.32
N PRO A 202 11.34 14.52 1.04
CA PRO A 202 12.59 14.22 1.75
C PRO A 202 12.43 12.99 2.67
N GLY A 203 13.18 11.93 2.35
CA GLY A 203 13.15 10.66 3.09
C GLY A 203 12.15 9.61 2.61
N VAL A 204 11.38 9.82 1.53
CA VAL A 204 10.54 8.77 0.89
C VAL A 204 11.02 8.53 -0.54
N ARG A 205 11.45 7.29 -0.83
CA ARG A 205 11.98 6.87 -2.14
C ARG A 205 11.12 5.78 -2.78
N GLN A 206 10.56 6.10 -3.94
CA GLN A 206 9.81 5.17 -4.78
C GLN A 206 10.75 4.53 -5.82
N PRO A 207 10.77 3.19 -5.98
CA PRO A 207 11.53 2.52 -7.04
C PRO A 207 10.83 2.65 -8.41
N ALA A 208 11.58 2.39 -9.50
CA ALA A 208 10.98 2.21 -10.82
C ALA A 208 9.98 1.03 -10.82
N GLY A 209 8.91 1.16 -11.60
CA GLY A 209 7.77 0.24 -11.61
C GLY A 209 6.84 0.38 -10.39
N ALA A 210 7.04 1.37 -9.51
CA ALA A 210 6.07 1.68 -8.48
C ALA A 210 4.81 2.30 -9.10
N THR A 211 3.64 1.77 -8.74
CA THR A 211 2.36 2.39 -9.04
C THR A 211 2.04 3.39 -7.94
N VAL A 212 1.78 4.64 -8.30
CA VAL A 212 1.53 5.74 -7.35
C VAL A 212 0.24 6.47 -7.70
N VAL A 213 -0.49 6.90 -6.67
CA VAL A 213 -1.60 7.84 -6.81
C VAL A 213 -1.04 9.26 -6.87
N ARG A 214 -1.57 10.08 -7.77
CA ARG A 214 -1.22 11.49 -7.93
C ARG A 214 -2.47 12.33 -8.04
N GLU A 215 -2.42 13.55 -7.53
CA GLU A 215 -3.48 14.51 -7.74
C GLU A 215 -3.56 14.93 -9.21
N LEU A 216 -4.78 14.98 -9.75
CA LEU A 216 -5.05 15.38 -11.13
C LEU A 216 -4.95 16.90 -11.25
N SER A 217 -3.80 17.40 -11.72
CA SER A 217 -3.55 18.83 -11.84
C SER A 217 -4.54 19.54 -12.80
N PRO A 218 -4.77 20.86 -12.66
CA PRO A 218 -5.72 21.59 -13.50
C PRO A 218 -5.51 21.42 -15.03
N PRO A 219 -4.26 21.41 -15.57
CA PRO A 219 -4.05 21.13 -16.99
C PRO A 219 -4.52 19.72 -17.41
N LEU A 220 -4.32 18.71 -16.57
CA LEU A 220 -4.76 17.33 -16.85
C LEU A 220 -6.28 17.19 -16.69
N LEU A 221 -6.90 17.88 -15.72
CA LEU A 221 -8.36 17.96 -15.62
C LEU A 221 -8.99 18.57 -16.88
N ARG A 222 -8.36 19.61 -17.44
CA ARG A 222 -8.79 20.22 -18.70
C ARG A 222 -8.74 19.24 -19.88
N GLU A 223 -7.72 18.38 -19.93
CA GLU A 223 -7.64 17.28 -20.91
C GLU A 223 -8.75 16.24 -20.70
N GLN A 224 -9.08 15.90 -19.46
CA GLN A 224 -10.19 14.98 -19.19
C GLN A 224 -11.54 15.56 -19.63
N PHE A 225 -11.77 16.86 -19.41
CA PHE A 225 -12.98 17.54 -19.89
C PHE A 225 -13.18 17.49 -21.40
N THR A 226 -12.12 17.56 -22.22
CA THR A 226 -12.26 17.44 -23.70
C THR A 226 -12.41 15.99 -24.16
N ARG A 227 -12.10 15.01 -23.31
CA ARG A 227 -12.37 13.58 -23.56
C ARG A 227 -13.82 13.21 -23.24
N VAL A 228 -14.41 13.78 -22.19
CA VAL A 228 -15.74 13.38 -21.68
C VAL A 228 -16.91 14.25 -22.14
N ALA A 229 -16.66 15.46 -22.64
CA ALA A 229 -17.70 16.40 -23.04
C ALA A 229 -17.31 17.16 -24.31
N ASP A 230 -18.32 17.54 -25.10
CA ASP A 230 -18.16 18.47 -26.22
C ASP A 230 -18.50 19.88 -25.72
N TRP A 231 -17.57 20.82 -25.86
CA TRP A 231 -17.72 22.17 -25.29
C TRP A 231 -18.10 23.16 -26.37
N VAL A 232 -19.16 23.94 -26.15
CA VAL A 232 -19.67 24.94 -27.09
C VAL A 232 -19.93 26.27 -26.39
N ARG A 233 -20.09 27.35 -27.15
CA ARG A 233 -20.64 28.62 -26.69
C ARG A 233 -21.68 29.11 -27.68
N VAL A 234 -22.69 29.83 -27.20
CA VAL A 234 -23.64 30.51 -28.08
C VAL A 234 -23.01 31.80 -28.62
N VAL A 235 -23.20 32.07 -29.89
CA VAL A 235 -22.87 33.34 -30.54
C VAL A 235 -24.09 33.88 -31.27
N GLU A 236 -24.29 35.20 -31.23
CA GLU A 236 -25.30 35.86 -32.05
C GLU A 236 -24.74 36.10 -33.45
N THR A 237 -25.53 35.73 -34.46
CA THR A 237 -25.26 35.93 -35.89
C THR A 237 -26.38 36.74 -36.52
N LYS A 238 -26.21 37.16 -37.78
CA LYS A 238 -27.27 37.86 -38.52
C LYS A 238 -28.50 37.00 -38.82
N GLU A 239 -28.38 35.67 -38.70
CA GLU A 239 -29.43 34.69 -39.01
C GLU A 239 -30.05 34.07 -37.75
N GLY A 240 -29.57 34.44 -36.56
CA GLY A 240 -30.02 33.91 -35.26
C GLY A 240 -28.86 33.54 -34.34
N THR A 241 -29.13 32.75 -33.29
CA THR A 241 -28.10 32.21 -32.40
C THR A 241 -27.52 30.89 -32.94
N GLU A 242 -26.20 30.77 -32.93
CA GLU A 242 -25.46 29.57 -33.33
C GLU A 242 -24.61 29.03 -32.17
N THR A 243 -24.50 27.71 -32.03
CA THR A 243 -23.58 27.07 -31.08
C THR A 243 -22.27 26.72 -31.76
N VAL A 244 -21.18 27.39 -31.37
CA VAL A 244 -19.84 27.16 -31.93
C VAL A 244 -18.94 26.42 -30.93
N PRO A 245 -18.08 25.48 -31.37
CA PRO A 245 -17.14 24.79 -30.50
C PRO A 245 -16.23 25.77 -29.73
N THR A 246 -15.91 25.41 -28.48
CA THR A 246 -14.99 26.15 -27.62
C THR A 246 -14.15 25.18 -26.77
N HIS A 247 -13.19 25.70 -26.03
CA HIS A 247 -12.43 24.92 -25.05
C HIS A 247 -13.00 25.07 -23.64
N PRO A 248 -12.79 24.09 -22.73
CA PRO A 248 -13.06 24.28 -21.31
C PRO A 248 -12.33 25.53 -20.80
N THR A 249 -13.06 26.39 -20.10
CA THR A 249 -12.57 27.69 -19.61
C THR A 249 -11.65 27.52 -18.41
N GLY A 250 -10.71 28.47 -18.24
CA GLY A 250 -9.76 28.44 -17.13
C GLY A 250 -10.44 28.50 -15.76
N TRP A 251 -11.47 29.36 -15.62
CA TRP A 251 -12.24 29.47 -14.38
C TRP A 251 -12.98 28.17 -14.04
N CYS A 252 -13.58 27.49 -15.04
CA CYS A 252 -14.32 26.25 -14.80
C CYS A 252 -13.40 25.13 -14.33
N VAL A 253 -12.24 24.98 -14.99
CA VAL A 253 -11.21 24.02 -14.60
C VAL A 253 -10.73 24.26 -13.16
N GLN A 254 -10.47 25.51 -12.77
CA GLN A 254 -10.04 25.82 -11.40
C GLN A 254 -11.16 25.63 -10.37
N ALA A 255 -12.39 26.06 -10.68
CA ALA A 255 -13.56 25.91 -9.80
C ALA A 255 -13.89 24.43 -9.55
N VAL A 256 -13.93 23.59 -10.61
CA VAL A 256 -14.17 22.16 -10.47
C VAL A 256 -13.01 21.47 -9.75
N HIS A 257 -11.75 21.83 -10.01
CA HIS A 257 -10.59 21.28 -9.28
C HIS A 257 -10.59 21.66 -7.79
N ALA A 258 -11.06 22.86 -7.44
CA ALA A 258 -11.17 23.33 -6.06
C ALA A 258 -12.42 22.83 -5.30
N ARG A 259 -13.37 22.18 -6.00
CA ARG A 259 -14.72 21.88 -5.48
C ARG A 259 -14.75 20.96 -4.26
N GLY A 260 -13.76 20.06 -4.11
CA GLY A 260 -13.66 19.11 -3.00
C GLY A 260 -14.69 17.97 -3.01
N CYS A 261 -15.73 18.04 -3.85
CA CYS A 261 -16.72 16.99 -4.06
C CYS A 261 -17.05 16.81 -5.54
N TRP A 262 -17.13 15.56 -6.00
CA TRP A 262 -17.39 15.19 -7.39
C TRP A 262 -18.35 13.99 -7.47
N PRO A 263 -19.67 14.22 -7.33
CA PRO A 263 -20.67 13.15 -7.36
C PRO A 263 -20.54 12.25 -8.60
N GLY A 264 -20.63 10.94 -8.39
CA GLY A 264 -20.51 9.94 -9.45
C GLY A 264 -19.07 9.56 -9.84
N VAL A 265 -18.06 10.37 -9.52
CA VAL A 265 -16.65 10.00 -9.72
C VAL A 265 -16.26 8.91 -8.72
N ARG A 266 -15.65 7.83 -9.22
CA ARG A 266 -15.32 6.63 -8.43
C ARG A 266 -14.34 6.94 -7.28
N PRO A 267 -14.62 6.56 -6.02
CA PRO A 267 -13.63 6.65 -4.94
C PRO A 267 -12.50 5.65 -5.14
N LEU A 268 -11.28 6.01 -4.72
CA LEU A 268 -10.10 5.14 -4.78
C LEU A 268 -9.54 4.90 -3.37
N GLU A 269 -10.00 3.79 -2.79
CA GLU A 269 -9.61 3.31 -1.47
C GLU A 269 -8.17 2.75 -1.49
N ALA A 270 -7.83 2.03 -2.56
CA ALA A 270 -6.50 1.46 -2.78
C ALA A 270 -6.22 1.15 -4.25
N VAL A 271 -4.93 1.08 -4.60
CA VAL A 271 -4.46 0.40 -5.80
C VAL A 271 -3.71 -0.86 -5.38
N VAL A 272 -4.02 -2.01 -5.98
CA VAL A 272 -3.31 -3.28 -5.73
C VAL A 272 -2.59 -3.76 -6.99
N THR A 273 -1.30 -4.05 -6.85
CA THR A 273 -0.43 -4.57 -7.93
C THR A 273 -0.16 -6.07 -7.81
N HIS A 274 -0.85 -6.70 -6.87
CA HIS A 274 -0.82 -8.12 -6.55
C HIS A 274 -2.24 -8.58 -6.23
N PRO A 275 -2.55 -9.88 -6.39
CA PRO A 275 -3.86 -10.43 -6.05
C PRO A 275 -4.05 -10.44 -4.54
N VAL A 276 -5.28 -10.15 -4.10
CA VAL A 276 -5.65 -10.08 -2.69
C VAL A 276 -6.86 -10.97 -2.41
N LEU A 277 -6.90 -11.52 -1.19
CA LEU A 277 -8.00 -12.32 -0.65
C LEU A 277 -9.15 -11.40 -0.21
N LEU A 278 -10.38 -11.79 -0.55
CA LEU A 278 -11.61 -11.23 0.00
C LEU A 278 -12.14 -12.09 1.16
N PRO A 279 -13.07 -11.60 1.99
CA PRO A 279 -13.57 -12.35 3.14
C PRO A 279 -14.18 -13.71 2.75
N ASP A 280 -14.84 -13.80 1.60
CA ASP A 280 -15.44 -15.04 1.08
C ASP A 280 -14.41 -16.08 0.59
N GLY A 281 -13.11 -15.78 0.63
CA GLY A 281 -12.04 -16.65 0.13
C GLY A 281 -11.84 -16.57 -1.39
N SER A 282 -12.56 -15.68 -2.08
CA SER A 282 -12.28 -15.36 -3.48
C SER A 282 -11.04 -14.46 -3.61
N LEU A 283 -10.45 -14.45 -4.81
CA LEU A 283 -9.24 -13.67 -5.11
C LEU A 283 -9.56 -12.54 -6.10
N LEU A 284 -9.18 -11.31 -5.76
CA LEU A 284 -9.12 -10.20 -6.73
C LEU A 284 -7.89 -10.34 -7.62
N ALA A 285 -8.00 -11.24 -8.60
CA ALA A 285 -6.92 -11.61 -9.53
C ALA A 285 -7.10 -11.08 -10.97
N VAL A 286 -7.99 -10.10 -11.20
CA VAL A 286 -8.32 -9.57 -12.54
C VAL A 286 -8.20 -8.05 -12.54
N ASN A 287 -7.53 -7.49 -13.56
CA ASN A 287 -7.35 -6.04 -13.72
C ASN A 287 -8.68 -5.34 -14.01
N ARG A 288 -9.25 -4.70 -12.99
CA ARG A 288 -10.47 -3.90 -13.05
C ARG A 288 -10.56 -2.99 -11.83
N TYR A 289 -11.49 -2.03 -11.87
CA TYR A 289 -11.95 -1.35 -10.67
C TYR A 289 -12.98 -2.25 -9.95
N TYR A 290 -12.63 -2.76 -8.77
CA TYR A 290 -13.53 -3.52 -7.92
C TYR A 290 -14.29 -2.57 -6.98
N ARG A 291 -15.50 -2.23 -7.41
CA ARG A 291 -16.32 -1.20 -6.78
C ARG A 291 -16.68 -1.44 -5.30
N PRO A 292 -17.04 -2.65 -4.82
CA PRO A 292 -17.55 -2.84 -3.45
C PRO A 292 -16.61 -2.32 -2.36
N THR A 293 -15.30 -2.34 -2.59
CA THR A 293 -14.28 -1.79 -1.67
C THR A 293 -13.46 -0.64 -2.26
N GLY A 294 -13.86 -0.08 -3.42
CA GLY A 294 -13.15 1.03 -4.06
C GLY A 294 -11.72 0.72 -4.52
N VAL A 295 -11.41 -0.55 -4.83
CA VAL A 295 -10.05 -1.01 -5.13
C VAL A 295 -9.78 -1.04 -6.63
N LEU A 296 -8.71 -0.41 -7.09
CA LEU A 296 -8.22 -0.58 -8.47
C LEU A 296 -7.16 -1.69 -8.54
N VAL A 297 -7.44 -2.74 -9.30
CA VAL A 297 -6.52 -3.85 -9.53
C VAL A 297 -5.66 -3.57 -10.78
N ARG A 298 -4.34 -3.48 -10.60
CA ARG A 298 -3.31 -3.31 -11.66
C ARG A 298 -2.20 -4.36 -11.54
N LEU A 299 -2.53 -5.63 -11.75
CA LEU A 299 -1.56 -6.71 -11.84
C LEU A 299 -0.64 -6.54 -13.07
N PRO A 300 0.65 -6.85 -12.95
CA PRO A 300 1.59 -6.82 -14.06
C PRO A 300 1.32 -7.94 -15.08
N ARG A 301 1.66 -7.68 -16.35
CA ARG A 301 1.54 -8.66 -17.44
C ARG A 301 2.37 -9.92 -17.14
N GLY A 302 1.83 -11.08 -17.46
CA GLY A 302 2.50 -12.37 -17.25
C GLY A 302 2.45 -12.92 -15.81
N LEU A 303 1.77 -12.22 -14.88
CA LEU A 303 1.49 -12.80 -13.57
C LEU A 303 0.47 -13.94 -13.73
N THR A 304 0.86 -15.15 -13.34
CA THR A 304 0.01 -16.35 -13.38
C THR A 304 -0.07 -16.93 -11.98
N LEU A 305 -1.29 -17.29 -11.55
CA LEU A 305 -1.54 -17.92 -10.26
C LEU A 305 -1.90 -19.41 -10.43
N SER A 306 -1.48 -20.22 -9.47
CA SER A 306 -1.88 -21.62 -9.32
C SER A 306 -2.35 -21.84 -7.88
N VAL A 307 -3.56 -21.39 -7.57
CA VAL A 307 -4.18 -21.49 -6.24
C VAL A 307 -5.43 -22.36 -6.37
N PRO A 308 -5.51 -23.55 -5.73
CA PRO A 308 -6.69 -24.41 -5.81
C PRO A 308 -7.97 -23.72 -5.33
N ASP A 309 -9.14 -24.16 -5.81
CA ASP A 309 -10.43 -23.54 -5.45
C ASP A 309 -10.90 -23.89 -4.04
N ALA A 310 -10.57 -25.08 -3.54
CA ALA A 310 -10.75 -25.49 -2.16
C ALA A 310 -9.47 -26.19 -1.66
N PRO A 311 -8.39 -25.43 -1.36
CA PRO A 311 -7.13 -26.03 -0.93
C PRO A 311 -7.24 -26.58 0.50
N THR A 312 -6.57 -27.70 0.74
CA THR A 312 -6.60 -28.44 1.99
C THR A 312 -5.56 -27.92 2.98
N ARG A 313 -5.61 -28.42 4.23
CA ARG A 313 -4.55 -28.18 5.23
C ARG A 313 -3.19 -28.72 4.78
N ALA A 314 -3.16 -29.80 3.99
CA ALA A 314 -1.92 -30.34 3.44
C ALA A 314 -1.33 -29.41 2.37
N ASP A 315 -2.18 -28.81 1.51
CA ASP A 315 -1.75 -27.80 0.54
C ASP A 315 -1.20 -26.54 1.24
N ALA A 316 -1.83 -26.12 2.35
CA ALA A 316 -1.32 -25.03 3.18
C ALA A 316 0.06 -25.34 3.77
N ALA A 317 0.27 -26.54 4.29
CA ALA A 317 1.57 -26.96 4.83
C ALA A 317 2.64 -27.02 3.73
N ALA A 318 2.34 -27.64 2.58
CA ALA A 318 3.27 -27.70 1.44
C ALA A 318 3.60 -26.30 0.88
N ALA A 319 2.64 -25.38 0.89
CA ALA A 319 2.85 -23.98 0.53
C ALA A 319 3.78 -23.26 1.53
N VAL A 320 3.64 -23.51 2.83
CA VAL A 320 4.57 -22.96 3.84
C VAL A 320 5.97 -23.52 3.68
N GLU A 321 6.12 -24.83 3.42
CA GLU A 321 7.44 -25.42 3.16
C GLU A 321 8.12 -24.78 1.94
N LEU A 322 7.42 -24.55 0.83
CA LEU A 322 7.97 -23.84 -0.34
C LEU A 322 8.40 -22.40 -0.01
N LEU A 323 7.65 -21.70 0.86
CA LEU A 323 7.99 -20.34 1.29
C LEU A 323 9.20 -20.32 2.23
N PHE A 324 9.30 -21.29 3.13
CA PHE A 324 10.43 -21.44 4.05
C PHE A 324 11.69 -21.95 3.35
N ASP A 325 11.57 -22.74 2.30
CA ASP A 325 12.67 -23.18 1.46
C ASP A 325 13.44 -21.98 0.88
N ALA A 326 12.71 -20.96 0.40
CA ALA A 326 13.28 -19.71 -0.10
C ALA A 326 13.98 -18.86 0.99
N VAL A 327 13.77 -19.15 2.27
CA VAL A 327 14.42 -18.47 3.42
C VAL A 327 15.17 -19.45 4.35
N CYS A 328 15.55 -20.64 3.86
CA CYS A 328 16.11 -21.71 4.70
C CYS A 328 17.45 -21.35 5.37
N ASP A 329 18.26 -20.52 4.71
CA ASP A 329 19.61 -20.16 5.17
C ASP A 329 19.61 -19.00 6.18
N PHE A 330 18.48 -18.34 6.43
CA PHE A 330 18.42 -17.20 7.35
C PHE A 330 18.40 -17.67 8.81
N PRO A 331 19.26 -17.10 9.68
CA PRO A 331 19.39 -17.54 11.05
C PRO A 331 18.31 -16.90 11.94
N PHE A 332 17.07 -17.38 11.85
CA PHE A 332 16.00 -16.97 12.75
C PHE A 332 16.31 -17.44 14.19
N GLU A 333 16.15 -16.56 15.19
CA GLU A 333 16.43 -16.88 16.60
C GLU A 333 15.60 -18.08 17.09
N ARG A 334 14.31 -18.12 16.74
CA ARG A 334 13.34 -19.16 17.12
C ARG A 334 12.25 -19.33 16.04
N PRO A 335 11.53 -20.46 16.00
CA PRO A 335 10.47 -20.72 15.01
C PRO A 335 9.38 -19.64 14.93
N GLU A 336 9.04 -18.99 16.05
CA GLU A 336 8.07 -17.89 16.11
C GLU A 336 8.49 -16.69 15.25
N HIS A 337 9.80 -16.42 15.13
CA HIS A 337 10.32 -15.34 14.28
C HIS A 337 10.22 -15.68 12.80
N ARG A 338 10.31 -16.96 12.42
CA ARG A 338 10.05 -17.42 11.05
C ARG A 338 8.56 -17.38 10.71
N ALA A 339 7.70 -17.72 11.68
CA ALA A 339 6.25 -17.53 11.57
C ALA A 339 5.86 -16.04 11.47
N ALA A 340 6.57 -15.14 12.18
CA ALA A 340 6.35 -13.69 12.09
C ALA A 340 6.73 -13.12 10.72
N TRP A 341 7.79 -13.65 10.09
CA TRP A 341 8.11 -13.34 8.70
C TRP A 341 7.01 -13.79 7.73
N LEU A 342 6.47 -15.01 7.92
CA LEU A 342 5.34 -15.50 7.13
C LEU A 342 4.09 -14.62 7.31
N ALA A 343 3.76 -14.25 8.55
CA ALA A 343 2.65 -13.33 8.84
C ALA A 343 2.85 -11.96 8.14
N GLY A 344 4.08 -11.46 8.06
CA GLY A 344 4.44 -10.27 7.28
C GLY A 344 4.16 -10.45 5.78
N LEU A 345 4.56 -11.58 5.21
CA LEU A 345 4.28 -11.92 3.80
C LEU A 345 2.77 -12.03 3.49
N LEU A 346 1.99 -12.62 4.39
CA LEU A 346 0.55 -12.82 4.20
C LEU A 346 -0.29 -11.56 4.40
N SER A 347 0.13 -10.65 5.29
CA SER A 347 -0.62 -9.44 5.65
C SER A 347 -1.08 -8.55 4.47
N PRO A 348 -0.23 -8.19 3.48
CA PRO A 348 -0.69 -7.38 2.34
C PRO A 348 -1.68 -8.14 1.44
N LEU A 349 -1.54 -9.47 1.34
CA LEU A 349 -2.42 -10.33 0.55
C LEU A 349 -3.79 -10.50 1.20
N ALA A 350 -3.86 -10.47 2.53
CA ALA A 350 -5.06 -10.63 3.32
C ALA A 350 -5.78 -9.31 3.68
N TRP A 351 -5.27 -8.14 3.28
CA TRP A 351 -5.72 -6.84 3.79
C TRP A 351 -7.23 -6.58 3.65
N PHE A 352 -7.88 -7.09 2.61
CA PHE A 352 -9.32 -6.90 2.40
C PHE A 352 -10.19 -8.00 3.03
N ALA A 353 -9.59 -8.92 3.78
CA ALA A 353 -10.27 -9.97 4.53
C ALA A 353 -10.41 -9.63 6.03
N PHE A 354 -9.78 -8.56 6.52
CA PHE A 354 -9.89 -8.05 7.89
C PHE A 354 -10.10 -6.53 7.92
N ASP A 355 -10.73 -6.01 8.97
CA ASP A 355 -10.90 -4.58 9.21
C ASP A 355 -9.80 -4.02 10.11
N GLY A 356 -9.34 -2.79 9.85
CA GLY A 356 -8.33 -2.11 10.67
C GLY A 356 -6.87 -2.40 10.27
N PRO A 357 -5.91 -2.12 11.17
CA PRO A 357 -4.48 -2.10 10.84
C PRO A 357 -3.83 -3.49 10.88
N ALA A 358 -2.65 -3.61 10.24
CA ALA A 358 -1.70 -4.70 10.46
C ALA A 358 -0.56 -4.22 11.40
N PRO A 359 0.05 -5.11 12.21
CA PRO A 359 1.15 -4.73 13.09
C PRO A 359 2.41 -4.35 12.31
N PHE A 360 3.32 -3.65 12.98
CA PHE A 360 4.64 -3.32 12.45
C PHE A 360 5.52 -4.57 12.37
N PHE A 361 6.04 -4.92 11.19
CA PHE A 361 6.94 -6.07 11.01
C PHE A 361 8.41 -5.65 11.09
N LEU A 362 9.04 -5.84 12.24
CA LEU A 362 10.43 -5.45 12.47
C LEU A 362 11.39 -6.61 12.25
N ILE A 363 12.24 -6.50 11.24
CA ILE A 363 13.35 -7.43 10.96
C ILE A 363 14.62 -6.90 11.61
N ASP A 364 14.99 -7.46 12.76
CA ASP A 364 16.14 -7.03 13.57
C ASP A 364 17.15 -8.17 13.74
N GLY A 365 18.40 -7.83 14.08
CA GLY A 365 19.44 -8.80 14.35
C GLY A 365 20.73 -8.18 14.85
N TYR A 366 21.51 -8.97 15.58
CA TYR A 366 22.65 -8.53 16.39
C TYR A 366 23.71 -7.71 15.65
N VAL A 367 23.99 -8.03 14.39
CA VAL A 367 25.07 -7.43 13.59
C VAL A 367 24.58 -6.97 12.22
N ARG A 368 25.33 -6.04 11.63
CA ARG A 368 25.24 -5.72 10.19
C ARG A 368 25.61 -6.96 9.36
N GLY A 369 25.25 -6.99 8.08
CA GLY A 369 25.65 -8.09 7.18
C GLY A 369 24.80 -9.36 7.24
N VAL A 370 24.08 -9.63 8.35
CA VAL A 370 23.26 -10.85 8.55
C VAL A 370 22.07 -11.05 7.59
N GLY A 371 21.87 -10.17 6.61
CA GLY A 371 20.89 -10.38 5.54
C GLY A 371 19.49 -9.79 5.76
N LYS A 372 19.25 -8.97 6.79
CA LYS A 372 17.92 -8.37 7.10
C LYS A 372 17.19 -7.76 5.89
N GLY A 373 17.85 -6.89 5.12
CA GLY A 373 17.28 -6.30 3.90
C GLY A 373 17.06 -7.30 2.76
N LEU A 374 17.76 -8.44 2.76
CA LEU A 374 17.52 -9.55 1.83
C LEU A 374 16.32 -10.40 2.27
N LEU A 375 16.10 -10.56 3.58
CA LEU A 375 14.89 -11.19 4.14
C LEU A 375 13.64 -10.32 3.92
N ALA A 376 13.79 -8.99 3.96
CA ALA A 376 12.76 -8.04 3.52
C ALA A 376 12.48 -8.18 2.00
N ASP A 377 13.51 -8.29 1.15
CA ASP A 377 13.34 -8.57 -0.28
C ASP A 377 12.60 -9.90 -0.54
N ALA A 378 12.70 -10.89 0.36
CA ALA A 378 11.93 -12.13 0.29
C ALA A 378 10.41 -11.97 0.55
N ILE A 379 9.98 -10.82 1.09
CA ILE A 379 8.56 -10.44 1.15
C ILE A 379 8.18 -9.62 -0.09
N ALA A 380 8.95 -8.58 -0.41
CA ALA A 380 8.60 -7.64 -1.46
C ALA A 380 8.66 -8.25 -2.88
N LEU A 381 9.63 -9.12 -3.17
CA LEU A 381 9.80 -9.67 -4.52
C LEU A 381 8.67 -10.63 -4.93
N PRO A 382 8.20 -11.59 -4.09
CA PRO A 382 6.99 -12.37 -4.39
C PRO A 382 5.75 -11.48 -4.61
N VAL A 383 5.45 -10.59 -3.67
CA VAL A 383 4.23 -9.78 -3.67
C VAL A 383 4.28 -8.71 -4.77
N LEU A 384 5.17 -7.73 -4.65
CA LEU A 384 5.23 -6.56 -5.53
C LEU A 384 5.94 -6.82 -6.87
N GLY A 385 6.79 -7.86 -6.97
CA GLY A 385 7.71 -8.05 -8.10
C GLY A 385 8.91 -7.08 -8.12
N ARG A 386 8.94 -6.13 -7.17
CA ARG A 386 9.96 -5.09 -6.97
C ARG A 386 10.37 -5.07 -5.50
N ARG A 387 11.38 -4.25 -5.16
CA ARG A 387 11.67 -3.95 -3.76
C ARG A 387 10.61 -3.04 -3.15
N PHE A 388 10.59 -2.99 -1.82
CA PHE A 388 9.83 -2.02 -1.04
C PHE A 388 10.10 -0.58 -1.48
N SER A 389 9.09 0.26 -1.26
CA SER A 389 9.25 1.71 -1.23
C SER A 389 9.86 2.08 0.12
N ALA A 390 10.98 2.78 0.10
CA ALA A 390 11.82 2.98 1.28
C ALA A 390 11.53 4.33 1.93
N MET A 391 11.28 4.31 3.24
CA MET A 391 11.16 5.50 4.08
C MET A 391 12.31 5.54 5.07
N THR A 392 13.04 6.64 5.12
CA THR A 392 13.99 6.90 6.21
C THR A 392 13.20 7.23 7.47
N TYR A 393 13.57 6.63 8.61
CA TYR A 393 13.00 7.02 9.92
C TYR A 393 13.60 8.35 10.40
N THR A 394 12.84 9.10 11.18
CA THR A 394 13.29 10.35 11.82
C THR A 394 12.62 10.47 13.20
N PRO A 395 13.35 10.88 14.25
CA PRO A 395 12.75 11.14 15.56
C PRO A 395 11.97 12.47 15.58
N ASP A 396 12.15 13.32 14.57
CA ASP A 396 11.39 14.55 14.42
C ASP A 396 9.92 14.24 14.07
N ARG A 397 9.00 14.71 14.92
CA ARG A 397 7.58 14.41 14.81
C ARG A 397 6.94 15.09 13.60
N ASP A 398 7.31 16.33 13.31
CA ASP A 398 6.75 17.08 12.18
C ASP A 398 7.24 16.52 10.85
N GLU A 399 8.52 16.14 10.76
CA GLU A 399 9.08 15.49 9.59
C GLU A 399 8.48 14.10 9.38
N LEU A 400 8.36 13.29 10.44
CA LEU A 400 7.74 11.96 10.33
C LEU A 400 6.26 12.05 9.93
N ARG A 401 5.48 12.97 10.52
CA ARG A 401 4.08 13.23 10.14
C ARG A 401 3.97 13.53 8.65
N LYS A 402 4.79 14.46 8.14
CA LYS A 402 4.83 14.81 6.71
C LYS A 402 5.15 13.60 5.81
N ARG A 403 6.10 12.74 6.21
CA ARG A 403 6.44 11.51 5.45
C ARG A 403 5.29 10.51 5.42
N ILE A 404 4.58 10.32 6.53
CA ILE A 404 3.37 9.47 6.62
C ILE A 404 2.25 10.05 5.73
N THR A 405 2.02 11.36 5.77
CA THR A 405 1.04 12.06 4.92
C THR A 405 1.32 11.83 3.44
N SER A 406 2.58 11.90 3.00
CA SER A 406 2.97 11.56 1.62
C SER A 406 2.66 10.11 1.29
N VAL A 407 3.06 9.14 2.13
CA VAL A 407 2.74 7.70 1.93
C VAL A 407 1.23 7.46 1.76
N ALA A 408 0.41 8.08 2.61
CA ALA A 408 -1.05 7.97 2.57
C ALA A 408 -1.65 8.57 1.28
N ALA A 409 -1.16 9.74 0.88
CA ALA A 409 -1.60 10.43 -0.33
C ALA A 409 -1.26 9.63 -1.60
N GLU A 410 -0.06 9.04 -1.67
CA GLU A 410 0.36 8.17 -2.77
C GLU A 410 -0.41 6.84 -2.84
N GLY A 411 -1.08 6.44 -1.75
CA GLY A 411 -1.74 5.13 -1.65
C GLY A 411 -0.75 3.95 -1.66
N GLU A 412 0.49 4.17 -1.22
CA GLU A 412 1.48 3.09 -1.09
C GLU A 412 1.01 2.08 -0.03
N ARG A 413 1.20 0.79 -0.31
CA ARG A 413 0.63 -0.33 0.44
C ARG A 413 1.65 -1.05 1.31
N MET A 414 2.94 -0.92 0.98
CA MET A 414 4.04 -1.66 1.60
C MET A 414 5.28 -0.77 1.73
N VAL A 415 5.55 -0.28 2.94
CA VAL A 415 6.65 0.66 3.21
C VAL A 415 7.70 0.03 4.13
N LEU A 416 8.97 0.17 3.76
CA LEU A 416 10.10 -0.25 4.57
C LEU A 416 10.76 0.96 5.25
N LEU A 417 10.69 1.02 6.58
CA LEU A 417 11.54 1.85 7.42
C LEU A 417 12.94 1.23 7.48
N ASP A 418 13.84 1.69 6.61
CA ASP A 418 15.17 1.09 6.48
C ASP A 418 16.21 1.73 7.40
N ASN A 419 17.21 0.94 7.81
CA ASN A 419 18.31 1.31 8.70
C ASN A 419 17.86 1.98 10.02
N LEU A 420 16.88 1.38 10.69
CA LEU A 420 16.43 1.77 12.02
C LEU A 420 17.56 1.62 13.05
N ALA A 421 17.79 2.69 13.81
CA ALA A 421 18.80 2.77 14.84
C ALA A 421 18.33 3.67 16.00
N GLY A 422 18.83 3.41 17.21
CA GLY A 422 18.47 4.17 18.41
C GLY A 422 17.07 3.84 18.94
N ALA A 423 16.43 4.81 19.58
CA ALA A 423 15.07 4.68 20.13
C ALA A 423 14.02 4.92 19.02
N ILE A 424 13.30 3.86 18.66
CA ILE A 424 12.27 3.89 17.62
C ILE A 424 10.90 3.98 18.30
N GLY A 425 10.03 4.84 17.79
CA GLY A 425 8.73 5.11 18.37
C GLY A 425 8.52 6.57 18.75
N ASN A 426 7.37 7.09 18.35
CA ASN A 426 6.77 8.34 18.80
C ASN A 426 5.26 8.29 18.51
N ASP A 427 4.53 9.25 19.06
CA ASP A 427 3.10 9.49 18.86
C ASP A 427 2.64 9.46 17.40
N GLN A 428 3.46 9.92 16.46
CA GLN A 428 3.12 9.96 15.04
C GLN A 428 3.22 8.58 14.38
N LEU A 429 4.26 7.81 14.71
CA LEU A 429 4.38 6.40 14.28
C LEU A 429 3.31 5.54 14.96
N ASP A 430 3.13 5.68 16.27
CA ASP A 430 2.19 4.89 17.05
C ASP A 430 0.73 5.13 16.63
N ALA A 431 0.39 6.35 16.16
CA ALA A 431 -0.87 6.64 15.48
C ALA A 431 -0.95 5.97 14.11
N ALA A 432 0.05 6.12 13.25
CA ALA A 432 0.09 5.53 11.89
C ALA A 432 0.08 3.99 11.87
N LEU A 433 0.53 3.35 12.95
CA LEU A 433 0.46 1.90 13.15
C LEU A 433 -0.92 1.40 13.63
N THR A 434 -1.85 2.29 13.99
CA THR A 434 -3.20 1.93 14.46
C THR A 434 -4.35 2.61 13.70
N ALA A 435 -4.06 3.61 12.88
CA ALA A 435 -5.05 4.35 12.12
C ALA A 435 -5.45 3.65 10.82
N ASP A 436 -6.75 3.55 10.59
CA ASP A 436 -7.39 3.19 9.32
C ASP A 436 -7.41 4.38 8.34
N ARG A 437 -7.53 5.61 8.86
CA ARG A 437 -7.58 6.86 8.11
C ARG A 437 -6.54 7.87 8.63
N TRP A 438 -5.97 8.63 7.70
CA TRP A 438 -5.00 9.68 7.98
C TRP A 438 -5.47 11.04 7.45
N LYS A 439 -5.31 12.07 8.28
CA LYS A 439 -5.72 13.45 7.96
C LYS A 439 -4.63 14.45 8.31
N ASP A 440 -4.09 15.15 7.32
CA ASP A 440 -3.07 16.18 7.48
C ASP A 440 -3.02 17.12 6.26
N ARG A 441 -2.37 18.27 6.39
CA ARG A 441 -2.13 19.22 5.29
C ARG A 441 -1.03 18.69 4.36
N LEU A 442 -1.27 18.80 3.05
CA LEU A 442 -0.27 18.47 2.03
C LEU A 442 0.90 19.46 2.05
N LEU A 443 2.11 18.94 1.75
CA LEU A 443 3.32 19.75 1.63
C LEU A 443 3.16 20.82 0.54
N GLY A 444 3.61 22.05 0.84
CA GLY A 444 3.67 23.15 -0.13
C GLY A 444 2.31 23.77 -0.53
N GLY A 445 1.20 23.43 0.15
CA GLY A 445 -0.11 24.00 -0.18
C GLY A 445 -1.07 24.06 1.02
N ASN A 446 -2.23 24.67 0.81
CA ASN A 446 -3.25 24.84 1.85
C ASN A 446 -4.23 23.66 1.98
N ARG A 447 -4.19 22.70 1.04
CA ARG A 447 -5.10 21.55 0.95
C ARG A 447 -4.83 20.49 2.01
N VAL A 448 -5.88 19.82 2.43
CA VAL A 448 -5.86 18.72 3.40
C VAL A 448 -6.09 17.42 2.66
N PHE A 449 -5.28 16.40 2.94
CA PHE A 449 -5.58 15.02 2.63
C PHE A 449 -6.41 14.43 3.77
N ASP A 450 -7.55 13.81 3.47
CA ASP A 450 -8.39 13.06 4.42
C ASP A 450 -8.79 11.72 3.79
N GLY A 451 -7.95 10.70 3.96
CA GLY A 451 -8.05 9.44 3.23
C GLY A 451 -7.48 8.25 3.97
N PRO A 452 -7.56 7.05 3.40
CA PRO A 452 -7.24 5.81 4.10
C PRO A 452 -5.73 5.54 4.15
N LEU A 453 -5.26 5.00 5.28
CA LEU A 453 -3.87 4.63 5.55
C LEU A 453 -3.69 3.11 5.43
N ASN A 454 -3.98 2.57 4.25
CA ASN A 454 -3.95 1.12 4.03
C ASN A 454 -2.52 0.57 3.81
N VAL A 455 -1.66 0.65 4.83
CA VAL A 455 -0.22 0.36 4.74
C VAL A 455 0.17 -0.79 5.67
N VAL A 456 0.86 -1.81 5.15
CA VAL A 456 1.65 -2.71 5.99
C VAL A 456 3.05 -2.10 6.16
N TRP A 457 3.41 -1.83 7.42
CA TRP A 457 4.69 -1.21 7.78
C TRP A 457 5.73 -2.28 8.12
N TYR A 458 6.91 -2.17 7.52
CA TYR A 458 8.06 -3.05 7.75
C TYR A 458 9.25 -2.23 8.22
N GLY A 459 10.15 -2.82 9.00
CA GLY A 459 11.39 -2.17 9.42
C GLY A 459 12.60 -3.09 9.27
N THR A 460 13.78 -2.53 8.99
CA THR A 460 15.05 -3.23 9.26
C THR A 460 15.95 -2.39 10.14
N GLY A 461 16.71 -3.01 11.05
CA GLY A 461 17.69 -2.31 11.87
C GLY A 461 18.62 -3.23 12.65
N ASN A 462 19.44 -2.67 13.54
CA ASN A 462 20.42 -3.44 14.32
C ASN A 462 20.25 -3.17 15.81
N ASN A 463 19.79 -4.19 16.56
CA ASN A 463 19.44 -4.10 17.98
C ASN A 463 18.46 -2.95 18.22
N CYS A 464 17.32 -3.04 17.54
CA CYS A 464 16.27 -2.03 17.57
C CYS A 464 15.61 -1.97 18.94
N GLU A 465 15.78 -0.84 19.63
CA GLU A 465 15.07 -0.57 20.87
C GLU A 465 13.81 0.24 20.58
N LEU A 466 12.65 -0.38 20.83
CA LEU A 466 11.35 0.25 20.65
C LEU A 466 10.89 0.90 21.95
N ARG A 467 10.19 2.04 21.85
CA ARG A 467 9.38 2.55 22.97
C ARG A 467 8.26 1.57 23.30
N ALA A 468 7.81 1.56 24.56
CA ALA A 468 6.77 0.64 25.04
C ALA A 468 5.49 0.64 24.20
N ASP A 469 5.05 1.80 23.71
CA ASP A 469 3.84 1.89 22.89
C ASP A 469 4.05 1.31 21.47
N THR A 470 5.21 1.54 20.86
CA THR A 470 5.58 0.93 19.57
C THR A 470 5.84 -0.57 19.71
N SER A 471 6.42 -1.03 20.83
CA SER A 471 6.72 -2.45 21.07
C SER A 471 5.45 -3.30 21.12
N ARG A 472 4.36 -2.82 21.73
CA ARG A 472 3.07 -3.54 21.71
C ARG A 472 2.40 -3.62 20.34
N ARG A 473 2.83 -2.80 19.37
CA ARG A 473 2.36 -2.78 17.98
C ARG A 473 3.24 -3.58 17.01
N THR A 474 4.29 -4.23 17.51
CA THR A 474 5.34 -4.84 16.67
C THR A 474 5.27 -6.37 16.66
N CYS A 475 5.22 -6.95 15.48
CA CYS A 475 5.55 -8.35 15.21
C CYS A 475 7.06 -8.45 14.89
N HIS A 476 7.80 -9.19 15.70
CA HIS A 476 9.26 -9.13 15.69
C HIS A 476 9.87 -10.33 14.98
N VAL A 477 10.76 -10.08 14.03
CA VAL A 477 11.55 -11.11 13.31
C VAL A 477 13.01 -10.92 13.71
N ARG A 478 13.46 -11.71 14.69
CA ARG A 478 14.84 -11.63 15.20
C ARG A 478 15.75 -12.62 14.48
N MET A 479 16.91 -12.12 14.08
CA MET A 479 17.97 -12.89 13.43
C MET A 479 19.22 -12.94 14.32
N GLU A 480 19.74 -14.14 14.57
CA GLU A 480 20.91 -14.39 15.42
C GLU A 480 21.87 -15.38 14.75
N SER A 481 22.96 -14.84 14.18
CA SER A 481 24.08 -15.65 13.67
C SER A 481 25.15 -15.74 14.75
N THR A 482 25.70 -16.92 15.00
CA THR A 482 26.86 -17.14 15.87
C THR A 482 28.19 -16.74 15.23
N ASP A 483 28.20 -16.47 13.91
CA ASP A 483 29.40 -16.14 13.14
C ASP A 483 29.91 -14.73 13.44
N GLU A 484 31.23 -14.56 13.55
CA GLU A 484 31.83 -13.23 13.77
C GLU A 484 31.69 -12.30 12.55
N ARG A 485 31.53 -12.86 11.34
CA ARG A 485 31.31 -12.14 10.09
C ARG A 485 30.23 -12.81 9.23
N PRO A 486 28.93 -12.64 9.53
CA PRO A 486 27.85 -13.30 8.79
C PRO A 486 27.81 -12.94 7.30
N GLU A 487 28.39 -11.81 6.90
CA GLU A 487 28.52 -11.39 5.50
C GLU A 487 29.53 -12.24 4.68
N GLU A 488 30.44 -12.97 5.34
CA GLU A 488 31.43 -13.85 4.69
C GLU A 488 30.96 -15.31 4.60
N ARG A 489 29.74 -15.62 5.07
CA ARG A 489 29.15 -16.96 4.99
C ARG A 489 29.06 -17.46 3.54
N GLY A 490 29.38 -18.74 3.33
CA GLY A 490 29.24 -19.44 2.06
C GLY A 490 28.21 -20.57 2.12
N GLY A 491 28.12 -21.37 1.06
CA GLY A 491 27.30 -22.60 1.06
C GLY A 491 25.78 -22.41 0.98
N PHE A 492 25.30 -21.18 0.74
CA PHE A 492 23.87 -20.89 0.59
C PHE A 492 23.21 -21.80 -0.47
N ARG A 493 22.02 -22.30 -0.16
CA ARG A 493 21.17 -23.03 -1.11
C ARG A 493 20.80 -22.16 -2.31
N TYR A 494 20.61 -20.86 -2.08
CA TYR A 494 20.28 -19.88 -3.12
C TYR A 494 21.26 -18.69 -3.14
N PRO A 495 22.49 -18.86 -3.69
CA PRO A 495 23.52 -17.81 -3.69
C PRO A 495 23.07 -16.50 -4.36
N LYS A 496 22.17 -16.58 -5.34
CA LYS A 496 21.53 -15.41 -5.98
C LYS A 496 20.04 -15.32 -5.60
N LEU A 497 19.73 -15.31 -4.30
CA LEU A 497 18.35 -15.36 -3.80
C LEU A 497 17.40 -14.35 -4.48
N ARG A 498 17.81 -13.11 -4.74
CA ARG A 498 16.99 -12.12 -5.47
C ARG A 498 16.59 -12.53 -6.89
N GLU A 499 17.47 -13.25 -7.58
CA GLU A 499 17.20 -13.79 -8.92
C GLU A 499 16.25 -14.99 -8.81
N HIS A 500 16.48 -15.86 -7.83
CA HIS A 500 15.61 -17.00 -7.52
C HIS A 500 14.18 -16.55 -7.18
N LEU A 501 14.01 -15.59 -6.26
CA LEU A 501 12.71 -15.04 -5.85
C LEU A 501 11.95 -14.41 -7.04
N LYS A 502 12.64 -13.72 -7.94
CA LYS A 502 12.04 -13.16 -9.16
C LYS A 502 11.62 -14.26 -10.14
N ARG A 503 12.47 -15.27 -10.36
CA ARG A 503 12.18 -16.41 -11.26
C ARG A 503 10.99 -17.24 -10.77
N HIS A 504 10.87 -17.45 -9.46
CA HIS A 504 9.80 -18.25 -8.85
C HIS A 504 8.65 -17.40 -8.28
N ARG A 505 8.56 -16.11 -8.63
CA ARG A 505 7.56 -15.17 -8.10
C ARG A 505 6.13 -15.74 -8.13
N ASN A 506 5.73 -16.27 -9.29
CA ASN A 506 4.39 -16.81 -9.51
C ASN A 506 4.07 -17.98 -8.55
N ALA A 507 5.05 -18.86 -8.30
CA ALA A 507 4.90 -20.00 -7.40
C ALA A 507 4.86 -19.56 -5.92
N LEU A 508 5.77 -18.68 -5.51
CA LEU A 508 5.84 -18.15 -4.14
C LEU A 508 4.58 -17.35 -3.77
N LEU A 509 4.09 -16.50 -4.69
CA LEU A 509 2.84 -15.76 -4.49
C LEU A 509 1.62 -16.69 -4.46
N SER A 510 1.58 -17.72 -5.30
CA SER A 510 0.51 -18.72 -5.28
C SER A 510 0.52 -19.52 -3.96
N ALA A 511 1.69 -19.89 -3.45
CA ALA A 511 1.83 -20.53 -2.15
C ALA A 511 1.29 -19.65 -1.01
N ALA A 512 1.70 -18.38 -0.95
CA ALA A 512 1.22 -17.43 0.06
C ALA A 512 -0.32 -17.26 0.03
N LEU A 513 -0.92 -17.15 -1.17
CA LEU A 513 -2.38 -17.11 -1.33
C LEU A 513 -3.06 -18.44 -0.99
N THR A 514 -2.39 -19.58 -1.22
CA THR A 514 -2.90 -20.92 -0.88
C THR A 514 -3.02 -21.11 0.62
N VAL A 515 -2.04 -20.66 1.42
CA VAL A 515 -2.11 -20.68 2.89
C VAL A 515 -3.36 -19.97 3.41
N LEU A 516 -3.60 -18.75 2.93
CA LEU A 516 -4.77 -17.94 3.29
C LEU A 516 -6.09 -18.59 2.83
N ARG A 517 -6.15 -19.02 1.57
CA ARG A 517 -7.38 -19.59 0.99
C ARG A 517 -7.75 -20.94 1.62
N ALA A 518 -6.77 -21.74 2.02
CA ALA A 518 -6.99 -23.04 2.66
C ALA A 518 -7.61 -22.88 4.05
N TRP A 519 -7.19 -21.87 4.81
CA TRP A 519 -7.83 -21.53 6.09
C TRP A 519 -9.30 -21.10 5.92
N VAL A 520 -9.61 -20.30 4.88
CA VAL A 520 -11.01 -19.94 4.58
C VAL A 520 -11.82 -21.18 4.14
N ALA A 521 -11.26 -22.01 3.25
CA ALA A 521 -11.89 -23.24 2.76
C ALA A 521 -12.15 -24.27 3.87
N ALA A 522 -11.32 -24.30 4.92
CA ALA A 522 -11.51 -25.10 6.11
C ALA A 522 -12.57 -24.55 7.09
N GLY A 523 -13.30 -23.50 6.73
CA GLY A 523 -14.34 -22.88 7.57
C GLY A 523 -13.80 -21.90 8.61
N ARG A 524 -12.62 -21.31 8.38
CA ARG A 524 -11.96 -20.34 9.27
C ARG A 524 -11.77 -20.84 10.73
N PRO A 525 -11.09 -21.99 10.94
CA PRO A 525 -10.84 -22.50 12.28
C PRO A 525 -10.05 -21.50 13.14
N ARG A 526 -10.40 -21.43 14.43
CA ARG A 526 -9.72 -20.61 15.44
C ARG A 526 -8.91 -21.49 16.40
N HIS A 527 -7.71 -21.06 16.76
CA HIS A 527 -6.77 -21.84 17.59
C HIS A 527 -6.68 -21.33 19.04
N GLY A 528 -7.54 -20.40 19.45
CA GLY A 528 -7.55 -19.85 20.81
C GLY A 528 -6.35 -18.94 21.11
N LEU A 529 -5.83 -18.27 20.08
CA LEU A 529 -4.64 -17.44 20.20
C LEU A 529 -4.86 -16.25 21.16
N PRO A 530 -3.85 -15.85 21.95
CA PRO A 530 -3.98 -14.71 22.85
C PRO A 530 -4.35 -13.41 22.11
N PRO A 531 -5.25 -12.58 22.67
CA PRO A 531 -5.63 -11.30 22.09
C PRO A 531 -4.42 -10.40 21.81
N TRP A 532 -4.50 -9.65 20.71
CA TRP A 532 -3.54 -8.62 20.38
C TRP A 532 -4.29 -7.31 20.18
N GLY A 533 -4.24 -6.46 21.22
CA GLY A 533 -4.95 -5.18 21.26
C GLY A 533 -4.71 -4.32 20.03
N SER A 534 -5.80 -3.87 19.40
CA SER A 534 -5.84 -3.09 18.15
C SER A 534 -5.50 -3.88 16.86
N TYR A 535 -5.29 -5.20 16.95
CA TYR A 535 -4.99 -6.07 15.82
C TYR A 535 -5.82 -7.37 15.89
N GLU A 536 -7.02 -7.30 16.47
CA GLU A 536 -7.94 -8.42 16.66
C GLU A 536 -8.37 -9.00 15.30
N SER A 537 -8.96 -8.20 14.42
CA SER A 537 -9.39 -8.63 13.08
C SER A 537 -8.24 -9.18 12.23
N TRP A 538 -7.07 -8.55 12.29
CA TRP A 538 -5.86 -9.05 11.64
C TRP A 538 -5.42 -10.40 12.22
N SER A 539 -5.51 -10.57 13.54
CA SER A 539 -5.21 -11.86 14.20
C SER A 539 -6.18 -12.95 13.74
N GLU A 540 -7.48 -12.64 13.69
CA GLU A 540 -8.54 -13.57 13.27
C GLU A 540 -8.39 -14.09 11.83
N VAL A 541 -7.57 -13.44 11.00
CA VAL A 541 -7.27 -13.88 9.63
C VAL A 541 -5.83 -14.38 9.50
N VAL A 542 -4.85 -13.51 9.73
CA VAL A 542 -3.45 -13.79 9.41
C VAL A 542 -2.79 -14.71 10.44
N ARG A 543 -2.99 -14.47 11.75
CA ARG A 543 -2.44 -15.35 12.79
C ARG A 543 -3.13 -16.72 12.77
N GLU A 544 -4.45 -16.74 12.59
CA GLU A 544 -5.20 -17.99 12.49
C GLU A 544 -4.84 -18.81 11.24
N ALA A 545 -4.58 -18.18 10.08
CA ALA A 545 -4.08 -18.88 8.89
C ALA A 545 -2.65 -19.44 9.07
N VAL A 546 -1.77 -18.71 9.77
CA VAL A 546 -0.40 -19.19 10.11
C VAL A 546 -0.48 -20.39 11.06
N ALA A 547 -1.29 -20.32 12.11
CA ALA A 547 -1.52 -21.43 13.06
C ALA A 547 -2.16 -22.65 12.37
N PHE A 548 -3.14 -22.43 11.50
CA PHE A 548 -3.79 -23.47 10.70
C PHE A 548 -2.78 -24.26 9.85
N ALA A 549 -1.85 -23.56 9.22
CA ALA A 549 -0.76 -24.14 8.43
C ALA A 549 0.35 -24.81 9.28
N GLY A 550 0.12 -25.01 10.58
CA GLY A 550 1.00 -25.76 11.48
C GLY A 550 2.19 -24.97 12.03
N GLN A 551 2.18 -23.63 11.91
CA GLN A 551 3.24 -22.78 12.43
C GLN A 551 2.92 -22.25 13.84
N PRO A 552 3.94 -21.94 14.66
CA PRO A 552 3.74 -21.35 15.98
C PRO A 552 3.15 -19.93 15.86
N ASP A 553 2.52 -19.44 16.93
CA ASP A 553 1.89 -18.12 16.95
C ASP A 553 2.96 -17.00 16.82
N PRO A 554 2.95 -16.21 15.72
CA PRO A 554 3.89 -15.11 15.54
C PRO A 554 3.68 -13.98 16.57
N GLY A 555 2.52 -13.92 17.24
CA GLY A 555 2.24 -12.99 18.33
C GLY A 555 3.12 -13.18 19.57
N LEU A 556 3.71 -14.36 19.76
CA LEU A 556 4.66 -14.61 20.86
C LEU A 556 5.94 -13.78 20.72
N THR A 557 6.31 -13.40 19.50
CA THR A 557 7.49 -12.55 19.24
C THR A 557 7.37 -11.15 19.85
N ARG A 558 6.14 -10.60 19.89
CA ARG A 558 5.82 -9.35 20.57
C ARG A 558 6.06 -9.47 22.06
N VAL A 559 5.53 -10.53 22.68
CA VAL A 559 5.62 -10.73 24.14
C VAL A 559 7.08 -10.81 24.57
N ALA A 560 7.91 -11.58 23.85
CA ALA A 560 9.34 -11.65 24.09
C ALA A 560 10.05 -10.29 23.94
N LEU A 561 9.69 -9.49 22.91
CA LEU A 561 10.25 -8.15 22.71
C LEU A 561 9.88 -7.19 23.83
N GLN A 562 8.63 -7.22 24.30
CA GLN A 562 8.15 -6.42 25.44
C GLN A 562 8.89 -6.80 26.73
N THR A 563 8.90 -8.08 27.09
CA THR A 563 9.58 -8.58 28.30
C THR A 563 11.08 -8.22 28.30
N SER A 564 11.75 -8.30 27.15
CA SER A 564 13.15 -7.89 27.00
C SER A 564 13.33 -6.38 27.18
N ALA A 565 12.45 -5.56 26.60
CA ALA A 565 12.50 -4.10 26.75
C ALA A 565 12.29 -3.66 28.20
N ASP A 566 11.30 -4.24 28.89
CA ASP A 566 10.99 -3.93 30.30
C ASP A 566 12.13 -4.36 31.23
N ARG A 567 12.68 -5.57 31.04
CA ARG A 567 13.85 -6.05 31.80
C ARG A 567 15.06 -5.15 31.57
N ASN A 568 15.36 -4.79 30.32
CA ASN A 568 16.49 -3.91 30.01
C ASN A 568 16.32 -2.51 30.62
N ALA A 569 15.10 -1.97 30.66
CA ALA A 569 14.83 -0.69 31.30
C ALA A 569 15.05 -0.73 32.83
N LEU A 570 14.57 -1.79 33.50
CA LEU A 570 14.78 -2.01 34.93
C LEU A 570 16.27 -2.22 35.26
N ALA A 571 16.96 -3.05 34.48
CA ALA A 571 18.38 -3.34 34.65
C ALA A 571 19.24 -2.09 34.38
N MET A 572 18.90 -1.27 33.38
CA MET A 572 19.58 0.00 33.16
C MET A 572 19.34 0.98 34.30
N GLY A 573 18.10 1.12 34.81
CA GLY A 573 17.82 1.91 36.01
C GLY A 573 18.68 1.47 37.21
N ALA A 574 18.75 0.16 37.47
CA ALA A 574 19.61 -0.41 38.51
C ALA A 574 21.10 -0.11 38.29
N LEU A 575 21.59 -0.24 37.05
CA LEU A 575 22.97 0.09 36.70
C LEU A 575 23.27 1.57 36.92
N LEU A 576 22.40 2.48 36.46
CA LEU A 576 22.58 3.92 36.65
C LEU A 576 22.59 4.29 38.14
N ARG A 577 21.65 3.75 38.95
CA ARG A 577 21.68 3.92 40.42
C ARG A 577 22.96 3.37 41.05
N GLY A 578 23.48 2.25 40.55
CA GLY A 578 24.77 1.69 40.97
C GLY A 578 25.93 2.64 40.68
N LEU A 579 26.06 3.08 39.42
CA LEU A 579 27.14 3.94 38.98
C LEU A 579 27.10 5.34 39.63
N THR A 580 25.92 5.96 39.77
CA THR A 580 25.77 7.26 40.45
C THR A 580 26.20 7.22 41.92
N ARG A 581 25.97 6.10 42.63
CA ARG A 581 26.43 5.92 44.02
C ARG A 581 27.96 5.79 44.15
N LEU A 582 28.65 5.43 43.07
CA LEU A 582 30.06 5.03 43.08
C LEU A 582 30.99 6.00 42.33
N ASP A 583 30.44 6.81 41.43
CA ASP A 583 31.11 7.92 40.76
C ASP A 583 30.30 9.23 40.90
N PRO A 584 30.09 9.73 42.14
CA PRO A 584 29.33 10.97 42.38
C PRO A 584 30.01 12.20 41.75
N ASP A 585 31.34 12.15 41.61
CA ASP A 585 32.15 13.18 40.96
C ASP A 585 32.06 13.15 39.42
N ARG A 586 31.43 12.12 38.83
CA ARG A 586 31.28 11.92 37.37
C ARG A 586 32.62 11.89 36.61
N ARG A 587 33.66 11.29 37.20
CA ARG A 587 34.98 11.05 36.57
C ARG A 587 34.90 10.00 35.44
N GLY A 588 33.78 9.29 35.38
CA GLY A 588 33.43 8.25 34.42
C GLY A 588 34.12 6.92 34.73
N GLN A 589 33.48 5.82 34.35
CA GLN A 589 33.97 4.44 34.48
C GLN A 589 34.23 3.86 33.08
N THR A 590 35.32 3.13 32.86
CA THR A 590 35.46 2.30 31.65
C THR A 590 34.56 1.08 31.74
N VAL A 591 34.25 0.43 30.61
CA VAL A 591 33.45 -0.81 30.63
C VAL A 591 34.14 -1.92 31.44
N SER A 592 35.48 -1.95 31.46
CA SER A 592 36.24 -2.88 32.31
C SER A 592 36.03 -2.58 33.79
N ASP A 593 36.05 -1.31 34.18
CA ASP A 593 35.80 -0.88 35.57
C ASP A 593 34.38 -1.28 36.03
N ILE A 594 33.38 -1.15 35.13
CA ILE A 594 31.99 -1.57 35.41
C ILE A 594 31.87 -3.09 35.58
N VAL A 595 32.58 -3.89 34.76
CA VAL A 595 32.59 -5.37 34.89
C VAL A 595 33.34 -5.80 36.15
N GLU A 596 34.44 -5.13 36.52
CA GLU A 596 35.16 -5.43 37.76
C GLU A 596 34.31 -5.08 38.99
N LEU A 597 33.62 -3.94 38.94
CA LEU A 597 32.65 -3.53 39.96
C LEU A 597 31.49 -4.52 40.08
N ALA A 598 30.99 -5.08 38.98
CA ALA A 598 29.97 -6.13 38.98
C ALA A 598 30.44 -7.43 39.71
N LYS A 599 31.75 -7.64 39.88
CA LYS A 599 32.24 -8.75 40.71
C LYS A 599 32.08 -8.47 42.21
N SER A 600 32.14 -7.22 42.66
CA SER A 600 32.07 -6.86 44.09
C SER A 600 30.71 -6.29 44.52
N ASN A 601 29.85 -5.87 43.59
CA ASN A 601 28.55 -5.27 43.87
C ASN A 601 27.40 -6.10 43.25
N PRO A 602 26.55 -6.79 44.06
CA PRO A 602 25.45 -7.61 43.56
C PRO A 602 24.37 -6.87 42.73
N ASP A 603 24.03 -5.62 43.09
CA ASP A 603 23.05 -4.82 42.33
C ASP A 603 23.57 -4.55 40.91
N VAL A 604 24.83 -4.15 40.79
CA VAL A 604 25.52 -3.91 39.51
C VAL A 604 25.72 -5.22 38.77
N ARG A 605 25.95 -6.34 39.47
CA ARG A 605 26.07 -7.67 38.87
C ARG A 605 24.80 -8.08 38.14
N SER A 606 23.66 -8.10 38.83
CA SER A 606 22.37 -8.46 38.24
C SER A 606 22.07 -7.56 37.05
N ALA A 607 22.28 -6.25 37.20
CA ALA A 607 22.06 -5.29 36.12
C ALA A 607 22.93 -5.56 34.88
N VAL A 608 24.22 -5.88 35.05
CA VAL A 608 25.11 -6.23 33.92
C VAL A 608 24.73 -7.57 33.30
N GLU A 609 24.37 -8.57 34.11
CA GLU A 609 23.94 -9.90 33.62
C GLU A 609 22.60 -9.82 32.86
N ASP A 610 21.64 -9.03 33.31
CA ASP A 610 20.37 -8.77 32.59
C ASP A 610 20.57 -8.02 31.26
N LEU A 611 21.54 -7.10 31.20
CA LEU A 611 21.84 -6.25 30.04
C LEU A 611 22.80 -6.87 29.01
N ALA A 612 23.63 -7.83 29.41
CA ALA A 612 24.71 -8.41 28.60
C ALA A 612 24.72 -9.95 28.58
N GLY A 613 23.80 -10.61 29.29
CA GLY A 613 23.69 -12.07 29.44
C GLY A 613 24.75 -12.70 30.34
N ARG A 614 25.86 -12.02 30.58
CA ARG A 614 27.01 -12.45 31.40
C ARG A 614 27.94 -11.27 31.71
N LEU A 615 28.84 -11.45 32.67
CA LEU A 615 29.92 -10.51 32.99
C LEU A 615 31.02 -10.48 31.89
N ASP A 616 30.72 -9.88 30.74
CA ASP A 616 31.63 -9.76 29.60
C ASP A 616 31.75 -8.30 29.10
N THR A 617 33.00 -7.81 29.05
CA THR A 617 33.33 -6.45 28.64
C THR A 617 33.00 -6.17 27.18
N ARG A 618 32.98 -7.17 26.29
CA ARG A 618 32.56 -7.00 24.88
C ARG A 618 31.04 -6.83 24.81
N ALA A 619 30.27 -7.76 25.36
CA ALA A 619 28.81 -7.70 25.39
C ALA A 619 28.28 -6.42 26.08
N LEU A 620 28.78 -6.10 27.28
CA LEU A 620 28.36 -4.89 28.00
C LEU A 620 28.70 -3.61 27.23
N ARG A 621 29.84 -3.54 26.52
CA ARG A 621 30.20 -2.37 25.70
C ARG A 621 29.22 -2.13 24.56
N TYR A 622 28.71 -3.19 23.92
CA TYR A 622 27.68 -3.06 22.88
C TYR A 622 26.35 -2.62 23.48
N SER A 623 25.96 -3.20 24.61
CA SER A 623 24.76 -2.85 25.37
C SER A 623 24.76 -1.37 25.79
N LEU A 624 25.77 -0.92 26.55
CA LEU A 624 25.88 0.48 26.99
C LEU A 624 25.85 1.49 25.83
N ARG A 625 26.43 1.12 24.67
CA ARG A 625 26.42 1.97 23.46
C ARG A 625 25.03 2.17 22.87
N SER A 626 24.09 1.23 23.01
CA SER A 626 22.72 1.43 22.51
C SER A 626 21.92 2.34 23.43
N PHE A 627 22.19 2.30 24.75
CA PHE A 627 21.48 3.05 25.79
C PHE A 627 21.99 4.48 26.08
N VAL A 628 23.06 4.92 25.41
CA VAL A 628 23.64 6.28 25.55
C VAL A 628 22.58 7.36 25.36
N ARG A 629 22.57 8.35 26.26
CA ARG A 629 21.71 9.55 26.23
C ARG A 629 20.20 9.23 26.16
N ARG A 630 19.79 8.17 26.86
CA ARG A 630 18.38 7.81 27.11
C ARG A 630 18.00 8.01 28.57
N ASN A 631 16.77 8.44 28.80
CA ASN A 631 16.21 8.64 30.14
C ASN A 631 15.82 7.30 30.78
N PHE A 632 16.46 6.97 31.90
CA PHE A 632 16.03 5.95 32.85
C PHE A 632 15.90 6.60 34.23
N GLU A 633 14.68 6.63 34.77
CA GLU A 633 14.39 7.17 36.11
C GLU A 633 14.87 8.62 36.35
N GLY A 634 14.89 9.46 35.32
CA GLY A 634 15.37 10.84 35.42
C GLY A 634 16.88 10.98 35.30
N MET A 635 17.61 9.92 34.94
CA MET A 635 19.05 9.90 34.67
C MET A 635 19.34 9.42 33.24
N PHE A 636 20.54 9.67 32.73
CA PHE A 636 21.05 9.10 31.48
C PHE A 636 22.55 8.80 31.56
N LEU A 637 23.01 7.81 30.79
CA LEU A 637 24.43 7.50 30.60
C LEU A 637 25.00 8.32 29.45
N ASP A 638 26.17 8.93 29.61
CA ASP A 638 26.90 9.59 28.52
C ASP A 638 28.42 9.49 28.69
N VAL A 639 29.17 9.90 27.66
CA VAL A 639 30.63 9.93 27.69
C VAL A 639 31.12 11.10 28.53
N ALA A 640 31.80 10.81 29.64
CA ALA A 640 32.48 11.82 30.45
C ALA A 640 33.83 12.23 29.85
N ALA A 641 34.58 11.25 29.33
CA ALA A 641 35.88 11.49 28.69
C ALA A 641 36.23 10.34 27.72
N THR A 642 37.08 10.64 26.74
CA THR A 642 37.80 9.63 25.96
C THR A 642 39.28 9.75 26.28
N THR A 643 39.89 8.68 26.78
CA THR A 643 41.31 8.64 27.17
C THR A 643 42.04 7.53 26.40
N GLY A 644 43.37 7.45 26.53
CA GLY A 644 44.16 6.35 25.97
C GLY A 644 43.77 4.95 26.50
N GLN A 645 43.05 4.88 27.62
CA GLN A 645 42.49 3.63 28.18
C GLN A 645 41.05 3.36 27.71
N GLY A 646 40.47 4.24 26.89
CA GLY A 646 39.16 4.08 26.27
C GLY A 646 38.12 5.14 26.67
N VAL A 647 36.87 4.86 26.32
CA VAL A 647 35.71 5.71 26.65
C VAL A 647 35.33 5.49 28.12
N ARG A 648 35.23 6.58 28.88
CA ARG A 648 34.72 6.61 30.25
C ARG A 648 33.26 7.10 30.24
N TRP A 649 32.37 6.31 30.82
CA TRP A 649 30.93 6.56 30.90
C TRP A 649 30.56 7.11 32.28
N ALA A 650 29.80 8.19 32.35
CA ALA A 650 29.23 8.71 33.59
C ALA A 650 27.71 8.84 33.49
N VAL A 651 27.06 8.95 34.66
CA VAL A 651 25.63 9.15 34.76
C VAL A 651 25.34 10.64 35.00
N PHE A 652 24.34 11.16 34.30
CA PHE A 652 23.92 12.56 34.34
C PHE A 652 22.42 12.64 34.66
N PRO A 653 21.96 13.64 35.43
CA PRO A 653 20.54 13.88 35.62
C PRO A 653 19.92 14.45 34.34
N MET A 654 18.67 14.10 34.03
CA MET A 654 17.96 14.55 32.83
C MET A 654 17.77 16.07 32.74
N SER A 655 17.90 16.80 33.85
CA SER A 655 17.97 18.27 33.88
C SER A 655 19.17 18.83 33.10
N GLU A 656 20.25 18.05 32.94
CA GLU A 656 21.45 18.42 32.18
C GLU A 656 21.39 17.98 30.69
N PHE A 657 20.26 17.42 30.25
CA PHE A 657 20.10 16.88 28.88
C PHE A 657 19.97 17.98 27.82
N ARG A 658 21.11 18.53 27.36
CA ARG A 658 21.15 19.48 26.23
C ARG A 658 21.04 18.73 24.90
N ARG A 659 20.06 19.05 24.05
CA ARG A 659 20.03 18.58 22.65
C ARG A 659 21.31 19.05 21.94
N ALA A 660 22.00 18.14 21.24
CA ALA A 660 23.16 18.50 20.44
C ALA A 660 22.73 19.30 19.21
N GLY A 661 22.99 20.61 19.22
CA GLY A 661 22.93 21.48 18.05
C GLY A 661 24.31 21.61 17.41
N THR A 662 24.34 21.57 16.08
CA THR A 662 25.37 22.10 15.16
C THR A 662 26.71 22.58 15.75
N SER A 663 27.76 21.77 15.55
CA SER A 663 29.21 22.09 15.58
C SER A 663 29.81 22.74 16.85
N PRO A 664 30.99 22.29 17.32
CA PRO A 664 31.68 22.94 18.43
C PRO A 664 32.25 24.31 18.00
N PRO A 665 32.29 25.32 18.89
CA PRO A 665 32.95 26.59 18.63
C PRO A 665 34.47 26.42 18.59
N SER A 666 35.14 27.15 17.70
CA SER A 666 36.60 27.18 17.61
C SER A 666 37.25 27.71 18.89
N PRO A 667 38.44 27.22 19.28
CA PRO A 667 39.16 27.74 20.44
C PRO A 667 39.67 29.17 20.23
N PRO A 668 39.85 29.96 21.31
CA PRO A 668 40.37 31.33 21.20
C PRO A 668 41.85 31.32 20.79
N SER A 669 42.22 32.21 19.88
CA SER A 669 43.59 32.36 19.40
C SER A 669 44.49 33.09 20.43
N SER A 670 45.55 32.43 20.85
CA SER A 670 46.64 33.07 21.61
C SER A 670 47.64 33.70 20.67
N HIS A 671 47.75 35.04 20.66
CA HIS A 671 48.88 35.73 20.04
C HIS A 671 50.22 35.35 20.70
N ARG A 672 51.22 35.01 19.88
CA ARG A 672 52.59 35.55 20.00
C ARG A 672 53.22 35.70 18.60
N PRO A 673 54.19 36.62 18.43
CA PRO A 673 54.73 37.00 17.13
C PRO A 673 55.96 36.17 16.73
N ASP A 674 56.27 36.13 15.44
CA ASP A 674 57.54 36.61 14.86
C ASP A 674 57.70 36.19 13.38
N GLY A 675 58.40 37.04 12.59
CA GLY A 675 59.38 36.59 11.58
C GLY A 675 58.92 36.27 10.14
N ASP A 676 59.11 37.26 9.24
CA ASP A 676 59.53 37.17 7.83
C ASP A 676 58.86 36.21 6.80
N GLY A 677 58.63 36.73 5.58
CA GLY A 677 58.65 35.89 4.37
C GLY A 677 57.70 36.19 3.19
N GLY A 678 57.82 37.35 2.53
CA GLY A 678 57.79 37.44 1.05
C GLY A 678 56.51 37.21 0.23
N ASP A 679 55.95 38.33 -0.27
CA ASP A 679 55.65 38.62 -1.69
C ASP A 679 54.44 37.98 -2.44
N GLY A 680 53.82 38.76 -3.36
CA GLY A 680 52.95 38.24 -4.43
C GLY A 680 51.53 38.81 -4.65
N GLY A 681 51.39 40.03 -5.19
CA GLY A 681 50.48 40.32 -6.34
C GLY A 681 48.97 40.60 -6.17
N ASP A 682 48.60 41.88 -6.37
CA ASP A 682 47.45 42.46 -7.12
C ASP A 682 45.96 42.07 -6.90
N GLY A 683 45.11 43.11 -6.96
CA GLY A 683 43.63 43.06 -7.07
C GLY A 683 43.13 43.05 -8.54
N PRO A 684 41.93 43.60 -8.90
CA PRO A 684 41.17 44.63 -8.17
C PRO A 684 39.60 44.54 -8.22
N ALA A 685 38.98 45.58 -7.63
CA ALA A 685 37.73 46.25 -8.02
C ALA A 685 36.33 45.61 -7.79
N ARG A 686 35.51 46.34 -7.00
CA ARG A 686 34.03 46.32 -6.96
C ARG A 686 33.46 47.54 -7.69
N GLY A 687 32.19 47.45 -8.12
CA GLY A 687 31.27 48.59 -8.24
C GLY A 687 30.20 48.41 -9.33
N PRO A 688 29.12 49.22 -9.36
CA PRO A 688 28.52 50.00 -8.26
C PRO A 688 26.98 49.87 -8.14
N HIS A 689 26.41 50.51 -7.12
CA HIS A 689 24.98 50.77 -6.93
C HIS A 689 24.52 52.01 -7.73
N PRO A 690 23.19 52.28 -7.77
CA PRO A 690 22.73 53.64 -7.46
C PRO A 690 21.55 53.73 -6.46
N ASP A 691 21.28 54.97 -6.03
CA ASP A 691 20.34 55.47 -5.01
C ASP A 691 18.87 55.61 -5.51
N GLY A 692 17.84 55.99 -4.73
CA GLY A 692 17.72 56.28 -3.28
C GLY A 692 16.39 56.96 -2.88
N LEU A 693 16.24 57.26 -1.58
CA LEU A 693 15.40 58.29 -0.91
C LEU A 693 13.87 58.41 -1.17
N PHE A 694 13.07 58.25 -0.11
CA PHE A 694 12.12 59.28 0.40
C PHE A 694 11.67 58.98 1.86
N ASP A 695 11.18 60.01 2.56
CA ASP A 695 10.75 60.04 3.97
C ASP A 695 9.37 60.79 4.05
N ALA A 696 8.55 60.86 5.11
CA ALA A 696 8.79 60.65 6.54
C ALA A 696 7.50 60.41 7.37
N SER A 697 7.68 60.27 8.70
CA SER A 697 6.82 60.81 9.78
C SER A 697 5.50 60.15 10.26
N THR A 698 5.50 59.88 11.58
CA THR A 698 4.42 60.07 12.60
C THR A 698 3.09 59.31 12.56
N GLY A 699 3.01 58.21 13.34
CA GLY A 699 2.47 58.17 14.71
C GLY A 699 1.03 58.65 15.03
N GLY A 700 0.23 57.80 15.70
CA GLY A 700 -1.02 58.21 16.37
C GLY A 700 -1.97 57.05 16.74
N LEU A 701 -1.93 56.61 18.00
CA LEU A 701 -3.03 55.92 18.72
C LEU A 701 -3.96 57.01 19.33
N PRO A 702 -5.27 56.76 19.57
CA PRO A 702 -5.70 55.98 20.75
C PRO A 702 -7.00 55.15 20.63
N ASP A 703 -7.30 54.50 21.77
CA ASP A 703 -8.50 53.75 22.22
C ASP A 703 -8.82 52.39 21.56
#